data_AF-A0A2E5X428-F1
#
_entry.id   AF-A0A2E5X428-F1
#
_cell.length_a   1.000
_cell.length_b   1.000
_cell.length_c   1.000
_cell.angle_alpha   90.00
_cell.angle_beta   90.00
_cell.angle_gamma   90.00
#
_symmetry.space_group_name_H-M   'P 1'
#
loop_
_entity.id
_entity.type
_entity.pdbx_description
1 polymer ?
#
loop_
_entity_poly.entity_id
_entity_poly.type
_entity_poly.pdbx_seq_one_letter_code
_entity_poly.pdbx_strand_id
1 'polypeptide(L)'
;MANQSLEIRLHGRGGQGGVTCAKILATVYSRLGKSVQTFGDYSGERSGAPVRAYTRASDGPITNRNKVYEPDHLLVLDDNLLGEATVAGLAEGGALVVNTAGGETGLEGDFGAWRLATVDATAIARRHGIGTRSVVIVNTTIAGAFCRALGIDLAILEETYQAMGFSSNFAAAKEAYEVVSVREEWASRGAAAGGTGASALPAVGELVEHTHSPPTGLKTGSWSSQRPAYVENLAPCSAWCPAGNDVVGFVRAAATDGEEAAARILGRTTPLSATCGRVCPAPCMEGCNRTDYDGSVNIRGLERVVADRFPVASANLAPTGAARTFAIIGGGPAGLAAAYELARAGQRATVFEHEAELGGVLRTGIPTYRLPREVLDQEVNGILALGVEVRCGERVGAEQLSALAGEYDGVLLATGLQRLRGLEVPGSELGGIEQGIGFLHRVNLGSDGGEVRLSGHVVVLGGGNTAMDCARSALRCGAQKVTVAYRRTRDAMPAIAEEIVEADHEGVIFLTQRQPVAFHAGAEDPALLGALELAEVEMGEPDESGRRSPVVTERTERLACDHVLLALGQSADLSFLPTGWQLEEDGRIDTGTAEAGQATVRAAGDVTTWEGTVTHAIGSGRSAAGLLMTAAGLEVEVFERPDRARAVPATTIRFDHFTRQKPALDRAADAIERVTDLREANLGLGDVEEALRCFSCGRCTECDTCLVYCPEGIISRHMENGLRRGYAVDESYCKGCGICVEECPRESMEMIEL
;
A
#
# COMPACT_ATOMS: atom_id res chain seq x y z
N MET A 1 -46.49 53.44 -6.90
CA MET A 1 -45.97 52.20 -7.50
C MET A 1 -45.63 51.27 -6.35
N ALA A 2 -46.24 50.09 -6.30
CA ALA A 2 -45.95 49.13 -5.24
C ALA A 2 -44.45 48.79 -5.30
N ASN A 3 -43.80 48.79 -4.15
CA ASN A 3 -42.39 48.44 -4.00
C ASN A 3 -42.25 46.93 -4.32
N GLN A 4 -42.08 46.59 -5.60
CA GLN A 4 -42.04 45.21 -6.06
C GLN A 4 -40.73 44.57 -5.58
N SER A 5 -40.83 43.59 -4.69
CA SER A 5 -39.69 42.84 -4.18
C SER A 5 -39.32 41.74 -5.14
N LEU A 6 -38.04 41.64 -5.49
CA LEU A 6 -37.45 40.50 -6.18
C LEU A 6 -37.43 39.30 -5.22
N GLU A 7 -37.98 38.16 -5.63
CA GLU A 7 -38.01 36.91 -4.86
C GLU A 7 -37.20 35.81 -5.55
N ILE A 8 -36.24 35.23 -4.84
CA ILE A 8 -35.35 34.16 -5.31
C ILE A 8 -35.60 32.92 -4.46
N ARG A 9 -35.76 31.77 -5.12
CA ARG A 9 -35.86 30.46 -4.47
C ARG A 9 -34.67 29.60 -4.85
N LEU A 10 -34.14 28.88 -3.87
CA LEU A 10 -33.07 27.93 -4.04
C LEU A 10 -33.57 26.54 -3.64
N HIS A 11 -33.23 25.53 -4.42
CA HIS A 11 -33.39 24.12 -4.07
C HIS A 11 -32.03 23.46 -4.08
N GLY A 12 -31.74 22.67 -3.06
CA GLY A 12 -30.52 21.87 -2.98
C GLY A 12 -30.68 20.76 -1.97
N ARG A 13 -29.59 20.17 -1.53
CA ARG A 13 -29.59 19.12 -0.51
C ARG A 13 -29.02 19.61 0.81
N GLY A 14 -29.45 18.99 1.91
CA GLY A 14 -28.76 19.12 3.19
C GLY A 14 -27.29 18.74 3.04
N GLY A 15 -26.39 19.67 3.35
CA GLY A 15 -24.94 19.52 3.12
C GLY A 15 -24.38 20.28 1.91
N GLN A 16 -25.18 20.61 0.90
CA GLN A 16 -24.73 21.42 -0.27
C GLN A 16 -24.65 22.92 0.02
N GLY A 17 -25.09 23.35 1.20
CA GLY A 17 -24.95 24.74 1.66
C GLY A 17 -25.93 25.73 1.02
N GLY A 18 -27.12 25.31 0.58
CA GLY A 18 -28.10 26.18 -0.07
C GLY A 18 -28.55 27.40 0.74
N VAL A 19 -28.59 27.31 2.07
CA VAL A 19 -28.87 28.48 2.94
C VAL A 19 -27.71 29.47 2.93
N THR A 20 -26.47 29.00 2.86
CA THR A 20 -25.31 29.86 2.70
C THR A 20 -25.31 30.50 1.31
N CYS A 21 -25.70 29.78 0.26
CA CYS A 21 -25.89 30.36 -1.07
C CYS A 21 -26.92 31.50 -1.03
N ALA A 22 -28.08 31.28 -0.39
CA ALA A 22 -29.11 32.30 -0.22
C ALA A 22 -28.58 33.55 0.52
N LYS A 23 -27.74 33.37 1.55
CA LYS A 23 -27.05 34.47 2.24
C LYS A 23 -26.04 35.20 1.35
N ILE A 24 -25.29 34.48 0.51
CA ILE A 24 -24.38 35.10 -0.48
C ILE A 24 -25.19 36.00 -1.42
N LEU A 25 -26.29 35.50 -1.98
CA LEU A 25 -27.17 36.28 -2.85
C LEU A 25 -27.75 37.51 -2.12
N ALA A 26 -28.18 37.35 -0.87
CA ALA A 26 -28.68 38.46 -0.07
C ALA A 26 -27.61 39.54 0.14
N THR A 27 -26.35 39.15 0.41
CA THR A 27 -25.25 40.10 0.55
C THR A 27 -24.92 40.80 -0.77
N VAL A 28 -24.95 40.09 -1.90
CA VAL A 28 -24.80 40.68 -3.24
C VAL A 28 -25.84 41.78 -3.46
N TYR A 29 -27.13 41.51 -3.21
CA TYR A 29 -28.18 42.52 -3.36
C TYR A 29 -28.12 43.65 -2.33
N SER A 30 -27.64 43.36 -1.11
CA SER A 30 -27.39 44.41 -0.11
C SER A 30 -26.31 45.39 -0.57
N ARG A 31 -25.26 44.90 -1.27
CA ARG A 31 -24.22 45.75 -1.86
C ARG A 31 -24.73 46.57 -3.05
N LEU A 32 -25.74 46.05 -3.76
CA LEU A 32 -26.50 46.80 -4.77
C LEU A 32 -27.49 47.83 -4.16
N GLY A 33 -27.43 48.07 -2.84
CA GLY A 33 -28.25 49.07 -2.15
C GLY A 33 -29.68 48.64 -1.85
N LYS A 34 -30.02 47.35 -1.99
CA LYS A 34 -31.37 46.84 -1.72
C LYS A 34 -31.54 46.47 -0.24
N SER A 35 -32.76 46.61 0.27
CA SER A 35 -33.19 45.93 1.49
C SER A 35 -33.32 44.43 1.19
N VAL A 36 -32.77 43.57 2.04
CA VAL A 36 -32.74 42.11 1.81
C VAL A 36 -33.27 41.30 2.98
N GLN A 37 -33.82 40.12 2.67
CA GLN A 37 -34.23 39.13 3.64
C GLN A 37 -33.86 37.74 3.11
N THR A 38 -33.32 36.86 3.96
CA THR A 38 -33.03 35.48 3.59
C THR A 38 -33.32 34.52 4.74
N PHE A 39 -33.82 33.33 4.42
CA PHE A 39 -34.10 32.26 5.38
C PHE A 39 -34.16 30.91 4.68
N GLY A 40 -33.91 29.83 5.44
CA GLY A 40 -34.03 28.45 4.97
C GLY A 40 -35.35 27.80 5.40
N ASP A 41 -35.78 26.80 4.66
CA ASP A 41 -36.86 25.88 5.01
C ASP A 41 -36.29 24.46 5.07
N TYR A 42 -36.31 23.91 6.29
CA TYR A 42 -35.74 22.62 6.61
C TYR A 42 -36.86 21.62 6.85
N SER A 43 -36.75 20.44 6.25
CA SER A 43 -37.52 19.27 6.67
C SER A 43 -36.91 18.67 7.95
N GLY A 44 -37.55 17.67 8.56
CA GLY A 44 -37.03 16.97 9.75
C GLY A 44 -35.76 16.14 9.50
N GLU A 45 -35.31 16.02 8.25
CA GLU A 45 -34.16 15.20 7.85
C GLU A 45 -32.85 16.02 7.83
N ARG A 46 -31.73 15.39 8.23
CA ARG A 46 -30.44 16.07 8.46
C ARG A 46 -29.66 16.40 7.17
N SER A 47 -29.15 15.37 6.47
CA SER A 47 -28.21 15.49 5.34
C SER A 47 -28.72 14.71 4.12
N GLY A 48 -28.47 15.22 2.90
CA GLY A 48 -28.89 14.61 1.62
C GLY A 48 -30.35 14.84 1.22
N ALA A 49 -31.22 15.22 2.16
CA ALA A 49 -32.62 15.54 1.90
C ALA A 49 -32.78 16.87 1.12
N PRO A 50 -33.82 17.02 0.30
CA PRO A 50 -34.14 18.29 -0.35
C PRO A 50 -34.33 19.43 0.67
N VAL A 51 -33.66 20.56 0.44
CA VAL A 51 -33.70 21.78 1.25
C VAL A 51 -34.06 22.94 0.34
N ARG A 52 -34.92 23.84 0.87
CA ARG A 52 -35.23 25.10 0.19
C ARG A 52 -34.63 26.26 0.95
N ALA A 53 -34.21 27.29 0.23
CA ALA A 53 -33.84 28.56 0.81
C ALA A 53 -34.39 29.70 -0.04
N TYR A 54 -34.52 30.86 0.58
CA TYR A 54 -35.19 32.00 -0.05
C TYR A 54 -34.39 33.27 0.17
N THR A 55 -34.39 34.14 -0.83
CA THR A 55 -33.82 35.48 -0.75
C THR A 55 -34.79 36.49 -1.37
N ARG A 56 -35.09 37.57 -0.66
CA ARG A 56 -35.85 38.72 -1.15
C ARG A 56 -34.96 39.95 -1.21
N ALA A 57 -35.13 40.76 -2.25
CA ALA A 57 -34.47 42.06 -2.40
C ALA A 57 -35.48 43.14 -2.84
N SER A 58 -35.41 44.34 -2.28
CA SER A 58 -36.35 45.43 -2.59
C SER A 58 -35.72 46.82 -2.39
N ASP A 59 -36.21 47.83 -3.10
CA ASP A 59 -35.78 49.25 -2.94
C ASP A 59 -36.30 49.89 -1.64
N GLY A 60 -37.21 49.21 -0.94
CA GLY A 60 -37.74 49.65 0.35
C GLY A 60 -37.89 48.50 1.36
N PRO A 61 -38.40 48.78 2.57
CA PRO A 61 -38.45 47.79 3.64
C PRO A 61 -39.25 46.54 3.29
N ILE A 62 -38.70 45.36 3.59
CA ILE A 62 -39.37 44.07 3.38
C ILE A 62 -40.20 43.72 4.62
N THR A 63 -41.52 43.62 4.45
CA THR A 63 -42.46 43.26 5.52
C THR A 63 -43.00 41.83 5.42
N ASN A 64 -42.95 41.22 4.23
CA ASN A 64 -43.37 39.83 3.99
C ASN A 64 -42.30 38.86 4.53
N ARG A 65 -42.69 37.91 5.38
CA ARG A 65 -41.81 36.86 5.94
C ARG A 65 -42.22 35.44 5.55
N ASN A 66 -43.16 35.30 4.62
CA ASN A 66 -43.66 33.99 4.17
C ASN A 66 -42.69 33.31 3.20
N LYS A 67 -42.84 32.01 2.96
CA LYS A 67 -42.09 31.29 1.91
C LYS A 67 -42.31 31.94 0.53
N VAL A 68 -41.32 31.81 -0.35
CA VAL A 68 -41.43 32.28 -1.75
C VAL A 68 -42.10 31.18 -2.56
N TYR A 69 -43.36 31.40 -2.92
CA TYR A 69 -44.16 30.48 -3.73
C TYR A 69 -44.00 30.79 -5.23
N GLU A 70 -43.90 32.07 -5.58
CA GLU A 70 -43.81 32.58 -6.94
C GLU A 70 -42.47 33.33 -7.13
N PRO A 71 -41.33 32.61 -7.27
CA PRO A 71 -40.03 33.25 -7.42
C PRO A 71 -39.87 33.92 -8.78
N ASP A 72 -39.15 35.04 -8.83
CA ASP A 72 -38.64 35.65 -10.06
C ASP A 72 -37.48 34.83 -10.63
N HIS A 73 -36.64 34.25 -9.76
CA HIS A 73 -35.47 33.45 -10.14
C HIS A 73 -35.35 32.19 -9.29
N LEU A 74 -34.87 31.10 -9.91
CA LEU A 74 -34.70 29.79 -9.29
C LEU A 74 -33.25 29.31 -9.44
N LEU A 75 -32.63 28.88 -8.33
CA LEU A 75 -31.38 28.13 -8.37
C LEU A 75 -31.63 26.69 -7.92
N VAL A 76 -31.05 25.73 -8.64
CA VAL A 76 -31.12 24.31 -8.34
C VAL A 76 -29.70 23.79 -8.23
N LEU A 77 -29.29 23.43 -7.01
CA LEU A 77 -27.93 22.99 -6.67
C LEU A 77 -27.64 21.54 -7.09
N ASP A 78 -28.68 20.81 -7.50
CA ASP A 78 -28.63 19.40 -7.89
C ASP A 78 -29.76 19.13 -8.89
N ASP A 79 -29.41 18.80 -10.12
CA ASP A 79 -30.35 18.60 -11.23
C ASP A 79 -31.36 17.46 -11.00
N ASN A 80 -31.05 16.46 -10.17
CA ASN A 80 -32.02 15.42 -9.79
C ASN A 80 -33.19 15.96 -8.95
N LEU A 81 -33.10 17.20 -8.45
CA LEU A 81 -34.23 17.88 -7.81
C LEU A 81 -35.15 18.57 -8.82
N LEU A 82 -34.80 18.61 -10.11
CA LEU A 82 -35.65 19.21 -11.14
C LEU A 82 -36.91 18.37 -11.35
N GLY A 83 -38.04 19.07 -11.39
CA GLY A 83 -39.35 18.49 -11.60
C GLY A 83 -40.42 19.59 -11.50
N GLU A 84 -41.67 19.23 -11.82
CA GLU A 84 -42.79 20.17 -11.87
C GLU A 84 -42.96 20.97 -10.58
N ALA A 85 -42.82 20.32 -9.42
CA ALA A 85 -42.92 20.96 -8.10
C ALA A 85 -41.77 21.96 -7.83
N THR A 86 -40.59 21.74 -8.39
CA THR A 86 -39.41 22.57 -8.18
C THR A 86 -39.51 23.89 -8.95
N VAL A 87 -40.02 23.83 -10.17
CA VAL A 87 -40.23 25.01 -11.05
C VAL A 87 -41.58 25.69 -10.87
N ALA A 88 -42.51 25.11 -10.12
CA ALA A 88 -43.84 25.66 -9.87
C ALA A 88 -43.78 27.12 -9.35
N GLY A 89 -44.51 28.01 -10.03
CA GLY A 89 -44.58 29.44 -9.69
C GLY A 89 -43.39 30.29 -10.18
N LEU A 90 -42.38 29.72 -10.83
CA LEU A 90 -41.28 30.50 -11.40
C LEU A 90 -41.79 31.44 -12.49
N ALA A 91 -41.56 32.75 -12.32
CA ALA A 91 -41.99 33.78 -13.26
C ALA A 91 -41.46 33.51 -14.67
N GLU A 92 -42.31 33.78 -15.67
CA GLU A 92 -41.93 33.62 -17.09
C GLU A 92 -40.76 34.54 -17.45
N GLY A 93 -39.76 34.02 -18.17
CA GLY A 93 -38.51 34.74 -18.43
C GLY A 93 -37.57 34.87 -17.23
N GLY A 94 -37.96 34.36 -16.06
CA GLY A 94 -37.08 34.25 -14.89
C GLY A 94 -35.86 33.38 -15.15
N ALA A 95 -34.74 33.66 -14.47
CA ALA A 95 -33.54 32.85 -14.56
C ALA A 95 -33.71 31.52 -13.81
N LEU A 96 -33.40 30.41 -14.50
CA LEU A 96 -33.33 29.06 -13.94
C LEU A 96 -31.88 28.60 -13.98
N VAL A 97 -31.17 28.71 -12.87
CA VAL A 97 -29.75 28.34 -12.76
C VAL A 97 -29.65 26.92 -12.19
N VAL A 98 -29.06 25.99 -12.93
CA VAL A 98 -29.00 24.57 -12.59
C VAL A 98 -27.54 24.11 -12.53
N ASN A 99 -27.18 23.47 -11.42
CA ASN A 99 -25.95 22.71 -11.32
C ASN A 99 -26.15 21.32 -11.96
N THR A 100 -25.48 21.05 -13.08
CA THR A 100 -25.58 19.79 -13.83
C THR A 100 -24.31 19.49 -14.60
N ALA A 101 -23.94 18.21 -14.67
CA ALA A 101 -22.85 17.72 -15.52
C ALA A 101 -23.28 17.54 -16.98
N GLY A 102 -24.58 17.41 -17.24
CA GLY A 102 -25.15 17.13 -18.57
C GLY A 102 -25.25 18.35 -19.50
N GLY A 103 -24.90 19.55 -19.02
CA GLY A 103 -25.09 20.79 -19.76
C GLY A 103 -26.57 21.05 -20.06
N GLU A 104 -26.89 21.54 -21.25
CA GLU A 104 -28.29 21.75 -21.69
C GLU A 104 -28.94 20.45 -22.20
N THR A 105 -28.15 19.42 -22.52
CA THR A 105 -28.59 18.18 -23.12
C THR A 105 -29.41 17.35 -22.12
N GLY A 106 -30.70 17.14 -22.41
CA GLY A 106 -31.64 16.46 -21.51
C GLY A 106 -32.63 17.39 -20.78
N LEU A 107 -32.42 18.70 -20.85
CA LEU A 107 -33.36 19.74 -20.35
C LEU A 107 -34.18 20.39 -21.49
N GLU A 108 -33.98 19.91 -22.72
CA GLU A 108 -34.58 20.39 -23.97
C GLU A 108 -36.05 19.94 -24.10
N GLY A 109 -36.98 20.77 -23.60
CA GLY A 109 -38.42 20.60 -23.85
C GLY A 109 -39.30 21.18 -22.75
N ASP A 110 -39.01 20.85 -21.49
CA ASP A 110 -39.88 21.19 -20.34
C ASP A 110 -39.64 22.60 -19.76
N PHE A 111 -38.43 23.16 -19.98
CA PHE A 111 -38.01 24.42 -19.35
C PHE A 111 -37.89 25.61 -20.31
N GLY A 112 -38.46 25.51 -21.51
CA GLY A 112 -38.31 26.50 -22.58
C GLY A 112 -38.89 27.90 -22.29
N ALA A 113 -39.64 28.06 -21.20
CA ALA A 113 -40.29 29.31 -20.78
C ALA A 113 -39.39 30.23 -19.92
N TRP A 114 -38.18 29.77 -19.58
CA TRP A 114 -37.27 30.43 -18.64
C TRP A 114 -35.88 30.65 -19.24
N ARG A 115 -35.14 31.62 -18.68
CA ARG A 115 -33.75 31.86 -19.04
C ARG A 115 -32.87 30.82 -18.35
N LEU A 116 -32.69 29.68 -19.00
CA LEU A 116 -31.94 28.55 -18.47
C LEU A 116 -30.44 28.88 -18.43
N ALA A 117 -29.81 28.65 -17.29
CA ALA A 117 -28.37 28.73 -17.11
C ALA A 117 -27.83 27.44 -16.48
N THR A 118 -26.87 26.78 -17.11
CA THR A 118 -26.33 25.50 -16.65
C THR A 118 -24.83 25.58 -16.39
N VAL A 119 -24.38 24.94 -15.30
CA VAL A 119 -22.97 24.87 -14.90
C VAL A 119 -22.68 23.56 -14.17
N ASP A 120 -21.51 22.97 -14.37
CA ASP A 120 -21.05 21.86 -13.51
C ASP A 120 -20.28 22.42 -12.30
N ALA A 121 -21.03 23.03 -11.37
CA ALA A 121 -20.47 23.58 -10.14
C ALA A 121 -19.91 22.49 -9.22
N THR A 122 -20.37 21.24 -9.35
CA THR A 122 -19.84 20.08 -8.62
C THR A 122 -18.41 19.77 -9.03
N ALA A 123 -18.13 19.61 -10.32
CA ALA A 123 -16.78 19.32 -10.81
C ALA A 123 -15.82 20.49 -10.55
N ILE A 124 -16.29 21.73 -10.70
CA ILE A 124 -15.50 22.92 -10.35
C ILE A 124 -15.16 22.90 -8.85
N ALA A 125 -16.15 22.71 -7.96
CA ALA A 125 -15.92 22.67 -6.51
C ALA A 125 -14.95 21.55 -6.09
N ARG A 126 -15.03 20.35 -6.71
CA ARG A 126 -14.07 19.25 -6.47
C ARG A 126 -12.63 19.64 -6.84
N ARG A 127 -12.42 20.25 -8.02
CA ARG A 127 -11.08 20.69 -8.48
C ARG A 127 -10.45 21.70 -7.52
N HIS A 128 -11.27 22.57 -6.91
CA HIS A 128 -10.83 23.57 -5.95
C HIS A 128 -10.85 23.09 -4.49
N GLY A 129 -11.16 21.82 -4.22
CA GLY A 129 -11.14 21.24 -2.88
C GLY A 129 -12.22 21.78 -1.92
N ILE A 130 -13.38 22.20 -2.43
CA ILE A 130 -14.47 22.79 -1.63
C ILE A 130 -15.43 21.69 -1.14
N GLY A 131 -15.32 21.32 0.14
CA GLY A 131 -16.17 20.32 0.80
C GLY A 131 -15.37 19.21 1.48
N THR A 132 -16.01 18.09 1.78
CA THR A 132 -15.33 16.86 2.25
C THR A 132 -15.19 15.87 1.09
N ARG A 133 -14.47 14.75 1.33
CA ARG A 133 -14.36 13.65 0.37
C ARG A 133 -15.73 13.08 -0.06
N SER A 134 -16.69 13.08 0.86
CA SER A 134 -18.02 12.51 0.70
C SER A 134 -19.11 13.53 0.31
N VAL A 135 -18.91 14.82 0.61
CA VAL A 135 -19.89 15.90 0.36
C VAL A 135 -19.21 17.12 -0.27
N VAL A 136 -19.41 17.29 -1.58
CA VAL A 136 -18.99 18.50 -2.31
C VAL A 136 -19.94 19.64 -1.98
N ILE A 137 -19.42 20.81 -1.60
CA ILE A 137 -20.24 21.97 -1.24
C ILE A 137 -20.24 22.95 -2.42
N VAL A 138 -21.33 22.99 -3.17
CA VAL A 138 -21.45 23.75 -4.43
C VAL A 138 -21.94 25.19 -4.27
N ASN A 139 -22.38 25.57 -3.06
CA ASN A 139 -23.03 26.85 -2.76
C ASN A 139 -22.26 28.11 -3.18
N THR A 140 -20.95 28.17 -2.94
CA THR A 140 -20.10 29.30 -3.31
C THR A 140 -19.88 29.28 -4.82
N THR A 141 -19.49 28.13 -5.37
CA THR A 141 -19.21 27.97 -6.79
C THR A 141 -20.39 28.40 -7.67
N ILE A 142 -21.60 27.90 -7.42
CA ILE A 142 -22.78 28.21 -8.24
C ILE A 142 -23.21 29.69 -8.17
N ALA A 143 -22.82 30.44 -7.13
CA ALA A 143 -23.17 31.85 -7.02
C ALA A 143 -22.56 32.68 -8.16
N GLY A 144 -21.40 32.27 -8.68
CA GLY A 144 -20.80 32.87 -9.88
C GLY A 144 -21.68 32.72 -11.12
N ALA A 145 -22.16 31.51 -11.37
CA ALA A 145 -23.09 31.22 -12.46
C ALA A 145 -24.39 32.05 -12.36
N PHE A 146 -24.92 32.21 -11.14
CA PHE A 146 -26.09 33.07 -10.90
C PHE A 146 -25.82 34.54 -11.20
N CYS A 147 -24.70 35.10 -10.73
CA CYS A 147 -24.34 36.49 -11.02
C CYS A 147 -24.22 36.73 -12.53
N ARG A 148 -23.57 35.81 -13.27
CA ARG A 148 -23.46 35.90 -14.73
C ARG A 148 -24.83 35.83 -15.40
N ALA A 149 -25.68 34.88 -14.99
CA ALA A 149 -27.01 34.70 -15.54
C ALA A 149 -27.94 35.90 -15.32
N LEU A 150 -27.67 36.77 -14.34
CA LEU A 150 -28.42 38.00 -14.08
C LEU A 150 -27.71 39.29 -14.51
N GLY A 151 -26.51 39.20 -15.08
CA GLY A 151 -25.72 40.37 -15.47
C GLY A 151 -25.18 41.20 -14.29
N ILE A 152 -24.97 40.56 -13.13
CA ILE A 152 -24.36 41.18 -11.95
C ILE A 152 -22.84 41.14 -12.11
N ASP A 153 -22.17 42.29 -11.92
CA ASP A 153 -20.72 42.40 -12.04
C ASP A 153 -19.99 41.46 -11.05
N LEU A 154 -18.98 40.75 -11.56
CA LEU A 154 -18.14 39.83 -10.78
C LEU A 154 -17.43 40.55 -9.62
N ALA A 155 -17.11 41.84 -9.75
CA ALA A 155 -16.50 42.63 -8.67
C ALA A 155 -17.38 42.70 -7.42
N ILE A 156 -18.71 42.76 -7.58
CA ILE A 156 -19.65 42.76 -6.44
C ILE A 156 -19.62 41.42 -5.71
N LEU A 157 -19.47 40.32 -6.46
CA LEU A 157 -19.34 38.98 -5.88
C LEU A 157 -18.01 38.83 -5.13
N GLU A 158 -16.92 39.38 -5.65
CA GLU A 158 -15.60 39.37 -4.99
C GLU A 158 -15.65 40.10 -3.65
N GLU A 159 -16.19 41.32 -3.62
CA GLU A 159 -16.35 42.08 -2.38
C GLU A 159 -17.28 41.38 -1.37
N THR A 160 -18.31 40.68 -1.88
CA THR A 160 -19.21 39.86 -1.06
C THR A 160 -18.44 38.74 -0.38
N TYR A 161 -17.56 38.06 -1.12
CA TYR A 161 -16.77 36.94 -0.60
C TYR A 161 -15.77 37.41 0.45
N GLN A 162 -15.12 38.55 0.22
CA GLN A 162 -14.24 39.16 1.20
C GLN A 162 -14.97 39.49 2.51
N ALA A 163 -16.16 40.09 2.43
CA ALA A 163 -16.93 40.45 3.62
C ALA A 163 -17.50 39.25 4.39
N MET A 164 -17.79 38.14 3.70
CA MET A 164 -18.35 36.93 4.31
C MET A 164 -17.29 35.92 4.75
N GLY A 165 -16.00 36.19 4.51
CA GLY A 165 -14.90 35.27 4.83
C GLY A 165 -14.78 34.08 3.87
N PHE A 166 -15.27 34.22 2.63
CA PHE A 166 -15.21 33.19 1.58
C PHE A 166 -14.16 33.47 0.50
N SER A 167 -13.18 34.32 0.76
CA SER A 167 -12.15 34.71 -0.23
C SER A 167 -11.42 33.51 -0.86
N SER A 168 -11.18 32.44 -0.09
CA SER A 168 -10.55 31.20 -0.60
C SER A 168 -11.38 30.49 -1.67
N ASN A 169 -12.70 30.72 -1.70
CA ASN A 169 -13.63 30.03 -2.60
C ASN A 169 -13.93 30.87 -3.86
N PHE A 170 -13.40 32.10 -3.96
CA PHE A 170 -13.70 33.01 -5.06
C PHE A 170 -13.20 32.49 -6.41
N ALA A 171 -12.08 31.78 -6.44
CA ALA A 171 -11.53 31.20 -7.67
C ALA A 171 -12.53 30.24 -8.36
N ALA A 172 -13.17 29.37 -7.57
CA ALA A 172 -14.20 28.46 -8.07
C ALA A 172 -15.45 29.21 -8.57
N ALA A 173 -15.90 30.24 -7.85
CA ALA A 173 -17.04 31.05 -8.27
C ALA A 173 -16.75 31.86 -9.55
N LYS A 174 -15.53 32.37 -9.70
CA LYS A 174 -15.07 33.04 -10.92
C LYS A 174 -15.09 32.09 -12.12
N GLU A 175 -14.55 30.88 -11.96
CA GLU A 175 -14.60 29.85 -13.00
C GLU A 175 -16.05 29.56 -13.42
N ALA A 176 -16.95 29.36 -12.44
CA ALA A 176 -18.38 29.17 -12.72
C ALA A 176 -19.05 30.37 -13.43
N TYR A 177 -18.65 31.60 -13.11
CA TYR A 177 -19.12 32.82 -13.78
C TYR A 177 -18.68 32.87 -15.25
N GLU A 178 -17.49 32.37 -15.57
CA GLU A 178 -16.91 32.38 -16.91
C GLU A 178 -17.46 31.28 -17.81
N VAL A 179 -17.75 30.10 -17.25
CA VAL A 179 -18.11 28.90 -18.04
C VAL A 179 -19.60 28.57 -18.09
N VAL A 180 -20.44 29.23 -17.29
CA VAL A 180 -21.89 28.98 -17.30
C VAL A 180 -22.49 29.21 -18.69
N SER A 181 -23.25 28.22 -19.19
CA SER A 181 -24.07 28.40 -20.39
C SER A 181 -25.32 29.16 -20.03
N VAL A 182 -25.68 30.20 -20.77
CA VAL A 182 -26.91 30.99 -20.55
C VAL A 182 -27.68 31.07 -21.85
N ARG A 183 -28.92 30.58 -21.83
CA ARG A 183 -29.81 30.62 -22.98
C ARG A 183 -30.58 31.94 -23.02
N GLU A 184 -30.22 32.84 -23.94
CA GLU A 184 -30.81 34.18 -24.05
C GLU A 184 -32.23 34.21 -24.65
N GLU A 185 -32.66 33.14 -25.33
CA GLU A 185 -33.99 33.05 -25.97
C GLU A 185 -34.93 32.12 -25.20
N TRP A 186 -36.16 32.58 -24.89
CA TRP A 186 -37.22 31.76 -24.26
C TRP A 186 -38.55 31.91 -24.98
N ALA A 187 -39.34 30.83 -25.02
CA ALA A 187 -40.63 30.77 -25.69
C ALA A 187 -41.73 31.26 -24.75
N SER A 188 -42.65 32.10 -25.25
CA SER A 188 -43.77 32.56 -24.43
C SER A 188 -44.76 31.40 -24.20
N ARG A 189 -45.09 31.09 -22.94
CA ARG A 189 -46.19 30.18 -22.63
C ARG A 189 -47.50 30.95 -22.77
N GLY A 190 -48.33 30.57 -23.74
CA GLY A 190 -49.73 31.01 -23.77
C GLY A 190 -50.40 30.71 -22.42
N ALA A 191 -51.12 31.67 -21.88
CA ALA A 191 -51.67 31.65 -20.53
C ALA A 191 -52.43 30.35 -20.22
N ALA A 192 -51.84 29.50 -19.36
CA ALA A 192 -52.56 28.42 -18.72
C ALA A 192 -53.21 28.96 -17.43
N ALA A 193 -54.52 29.21 -17.50
CA ALA A 193 -55.33 29.44 -16.32
C ALA A 193 -55.43 28.13 -15.52
N GLY A 194 -54.98 28.16 -14.26
CA GLY A 194 -55.06 26.98 -13.40
C GLY A 194 -54.42 27.19 -12.05
N GLY A 195 -54.92 28.15 -11.27
CA GLY A 195 -54.62 28.17 -9.83
C GLY A 195 -55.17 26.90 -9.20
N THR A 196 -54.29 25.98 -8.80
CA THR A 196 -54.68 24.85 -7.96
C THR A 196 -55.08 25.43 -6.61
N GLY A 197 -56.38 25.46 -6.33
CA GLY A 197 -56.89 25.81 -5.02
C GLY A 197 -56.18 24.94 -3.97
N ALA A 198 -55.65 25.59 -2.93
CA ALA A 198 -55.04 24.89 -1.81
C ALA A 198 -56.03 23.84 -1.29
N SER A 199 -55.67 22.56 -1.37
CA SER A 199 -56.47 21.53 -0.71
C SER A 199 -56.46 21.87 0.78
N ALA A 200 -57.64 21.97 1.39
CA ALA A 200 -57.73 22.13 2.83
C ALA A 200 -56.89 21.03 3.50
N LEU A 201 -55.90 21.43 4.31
CA LEU A 201 -55.14 20.48 5.11
C LEU A 201 -56.12 19.72 6.01
N PRO A 202 -55.97 18.40 6.17
CA PRO A 202 -56.80 17.65 7.09
C PRO A 202 -56.66 18.21 8.50
N ALA A 203 -57.75 18.16 9.28
CA ALA A 203 -57.74 18.61 10.65
C ALA A 203 -56.66 17.85 11.45
N VAL A 204 -55.73 18.60 12.06
CA VAL A 204 -54.71 18.04 12.95
C VAL A 204 -55.43 17.58 14.21
N GLY A 205 -55.50 16.27 14.43
CA GLY A 205 -56.02 15.67 15.67
C GLY A 205 -55.10 15.95 16.85
N GLU A 206 -55.61 15.74 18.08
CA GLU A 206 -54.79 15.91 19.28
C GLU A 206 -53.58 14.94 19.29
N LEU A 207 -52.41 15.49 19.62
CA LEU A 207 -51.16 14.76 19.81
C LEU A 207 -51.19 14.01 21.15
N VAL A 208 -51.98 12.95 21.22
CA VAL A 208 -52.15 12.15 22.46
C VAL A 208 -51.35 10.84 22.48
N GLU A 209 -50.77 10.39 21.36
CA GLU A 209 -49.96 9.16 21.34
C GLU A 209 -48.72 9.28 20.44
N HIS A 210 -47.58 8.82 20.96
CA HIS A 210 -46.37 8.57 20.19
C HIS A 210 -46.62 7.33 19.32
N THR A 211 -46.96 7.53 18.05
CA THR A 211 -46.84 6.46 17.06
C THR A 211 -45.34 6.20 16.83
N HIS A 212 -44.94 4.93 16.92
CA HIS A 212 -43.69 4.49 16.31
C HIS A 212 -43.77 4.88 14.84
N SER A 213 -43.01 5.89 14.40
CA SER A 213 -42.93 6.20 12.98
C SER A 213 -42.27 5.01 12.29
N PRO A 214 -42.99 4.20 11.47
CA PRO A 214 -42.29 3.41 10.47
C PRO A 214 -41.47 4.38 9.60
N PRO A 215 -40.41 3.92 8.91
CA PRO A 215 -39.78 4.71 7.86
C PRO A 215 -40.92 5.28 7.03
N THR A 216 -40.93 6.59 6.82
CA THR A 216 -41.87 7.19 5.87
C THR A 216 -41.73 6.33 4.61
N GLY A 217 -42.81 5.78 4.06
CA GLY A 217 -42.74 4.91 2.86
C GLY A 217 -42.15 5.60 1.61
N LEU A 218 -41.52 6.75 1.79
CA LEU A 218 -40.70 7.52 0.89
C LEU A 218 -39.41 6.74 0.61
N LYS A 219 -39.29 6.25 -0.61
CA LYS A 219 -38.05 5.65 -1.13
C LYS A 219 -37.00 6.73 -1.38
N THR A 220 -36.34 7.15 -0.31
CA THR A 220 -35.39 8.27 -0.34
C THR A 220 -34.14 8.02 -1.20
N GLY A 221 -33.95 6.79 -1.65
CA GLY A 221 -32.94 6.41 -2.63
C GLY A 221 -33.15 7.04 -4.00
N SER A 222 -34.40 7.35 -4.39
CA SER A 222 -34.67 8.09 -5.64
C SER A 222 -34.13 9.52 -5.60
N TRP A 223 -33.64 9.99 -4.45
CA TRP A 223 -33.00 11.28 -4.32
C TRP A 223 -31.48 11.17 -4.48
N SER A 224 -30.88 9.99 -4.60
CA SER A 224 -29.43 9.85 -4.55
C SER A 224 -28.78 10.15 -5.90
N SER A 225 -27.66 10.89 -5.89
CA SER A 225 -26.76 11.07 -7.05
C SER A 225 -25.47 10.23 -6.94
N GLN A 226 -25.28 9.59 -5.80
CA GLN A 226 -24.13 8.74 -5.50
C GLN A 226 -24.52 7.68 -4.47
N ARG A 227 -23.80 6.58 -4.38
CA ARG A 227 -24.02 5.53 -3.39
C ARG A 227 -22.70 5.07 -2.78
N PRO A 228 -22.70 4.64 -1.50
CA PRO A 228 -21.53 4.00 -0.92
C PRO A 228 -21.35 2.59 -1.50
N ALA A 229 -20.10 2.20 -1.74
CA ALA A 229 -19.72 0.85 -2.13
C ALA A 229 -18.58 0.34 -1.24
N TYR A 230 -18.57 -0.96 -0.95
CA TYR A 230 -17.45 -1.60 -0.27
C TYR A 230 -16.38 -1.92 -1.28
N VAL A 231 -15.14 -1.58 -0.94
CA VAL A 231 -13.97 -1.81 -1.79
C VAL A 231 -12.85 -2.45 -0.98
N GLU A 232 -12.04 -3.26 -1.66
CA GLU A 232 -10.78 -3.73 -1.12
C GLU A 232 -9.64 -2.88 -1.69
N ASN A 233 -8.97 -2.15 -0.81
CA ASN A 233 -7.82 -1.34 -1.15
C ASN A 233 -6.51 -2.04 -0.74
N LEU A 234 -5.44 -1.72 -1.44
CA LEU A 234 -4.12 -2.28 -1.17
C LEU A 234 -3.61 -1.81 0.20
N ALA A 235 -3.41 -2.76 1.11
CA ALA A 235 -2.79 -2.47 2.40
C ALA A 235 -1.30 -2.14 2.22
N PRO A 236 -0.75 -1.18 2.97
CA PRO A 236 0.64 -0.77 2.80
C PRO A 236 1.62 -1.88 3.19
N CYS A 237 1.34 -2.66 4.24
CA CYS A 237 2.19 -3.80 4.59
C CYS A 237 2.26 -4.87 3.48
N SER A 238 1.15 -5.14 2.78
CA SER A 238 1.12 -6.03 1.62
C SER A 238 1.86 -5.40 0.42
N ALA A 239 1.72 -4.09 0.20
CA ALA A 239 2.43 -3.38 -0.86
C ALA A 239 3.95 -3.38 -0.67
N TRP A 240 4.40 -3.38 0.59
CA TRP A 240 5.81 -3.38 0.95
C TRP A 240 6.42 -4.78 1.01
N CYS A 241 5.62 -5.85 0.99
CA CYS A 241 6.13 -7.22 1.02
C CYS A 241 6.68 -7.63 -0.37
N PRO A 242 8.00 -7.87 -0.52
CA PRO A 242 8.57 -8.21 -1.81
C PRO A 242 8.15 -9.59 -2.32
N ALA A 243 7.82 -10.50 -1.40
CA ALA A 243 7.30 -11.82 -1.70
C ALA A 243 5.82 -11.78 -2.14
N GLY A 244 5.12 -10.65 -1.95
CA GLY A 244 3.71 -10.47 -2.31
C GLY A 244 2.73 -11.08 -1.32
N ASN A 245 3.12 -11.27 -0.05
CA ASN A 245 2.26 -11.86 0.97
C ASN A 245 0.99 -11.01 1.18
N ASP A 246 -0.15 -11.69 1.35
CA ASP A 246 -1.36 -11.07 1.85
C ASP A 246 -1.26 -10.85 3.37
N VAL A 247 -0.56 -9.77 3.75
CA VAL A 247 -0.25 -9.47 5.14
C VAL A 247 -1.52 -9.25 5.97
N VAL A 248 -2.45 -8.42 5.51
CA VAL A 248 -3.70 -8.19 6.25
C VAL A 248 -4.53 -9.47 6.33
N GLY A 249 -4.57 -10.27 5.27
CA GLY A 249 -5.30 -11.53 5.24
C GLY A 249 -4.83 -12.50 6.32
N PHE A 250 -3.52 -12.82 6.35
CA PHE A 250 -3.03 -13.81 7.31
C PHE A 250 -3.08 -13.29 8.75
N VAL A 251 -2.77 -12.00 8.98
CA VAL A 251 -2.82 -11.42 10.32
C VAL A 251 -4.25 -11.44 10.85
N ARG A 252 -5.25 -11.11 10.02
CA ARG A 252 -6.65 -11.22 10.42
C ARG A 252 -7.07 -12.66 10.69
N ALA A 253 -6.71 -13.59 9.82
CA ALA A 253 -7.01 -15.00 10.03
C ALA A 253 -6.39 -15.52 11.34
N ALA A 254 -5.16 -15.12 11.67
CA ALA A 254 -4.55 -15.47 12.95
C ALA A 254 -5.35 -14.94 14.15
N ALA A 255 -5.95 -13.75 14.04
CA ALA A 255 -6.78 -13.16 15.08
C ALA A 255 -8.19 -13.78 15.20
N THR A 256 -8.82 -14.17 14.09
CA THR A 256 -10.25 -14.56 14.08
C THR A 256 -10.53 -16.01 13.71
N ASP A 257 -9.75 -16.59 12.80
CA ASP A 257 -10.03 -17.87 12.15
C ASP A 257 -9.06 -18.98 12.61
N GLY A 258 -7.99 -18.60 13.30
CA GLY A 258 -6.93 -19.47 13.80
C GLY A 258 -5.67 -19.49 12.94
N GLU A 259 -4.58 -19.93 13.55
CA GLU A 259 -3.24 -19.98 12.95
C GLU A 259 -3.16 -20.88 11.71
N GLU A 260 -3.92 -21.97 11.65
CA GLU A 260 -3.98 -22.83 10.46
C GLU A 260 -4.56 -22.09 9.24
N ALA A 261 -5.59 -21.27 9.44
CA ALA A 261 -6.17 -20.45 8.38
C ALA A 261 -5.17 -19.39 7.90
N ALA A 262 -4.42 -18.78 8.83
CA ALA A 262 -3.34 -17.86 8.52
C ALA A 262 -2.22 -18.53 7.70
N ALA A 263 -1.81 -19.75 8.08
CA ALA A 263 -0.79 -20.52 7.37
C ALA A 263 -1.22 -20.83 5.93
N ARG A 264 -2.50 -21.17 5.69
CA ARG A 264 -3.03 -21.36 4.34
C ARG A 264 -3.00 -20.09 3.49
N ILE A 265 -3.15 -18.91 4.10
CA ILE A 265 -3.04 -17.63 3.38
C ILE A 265 -1.58 -17.33 3.04
N LEU A 266 -0.65 -17.52 3.97
CA LEU A 266 0.79 -17.38 3.72
C LEU A 266 1.28 -18.32 2.61
N GLY A 267 0.82 -19.57 2.64
CA GLY A 267 1.11 -20.58 1.62
C GLY A 267 0.62 -20.24 0.20
N ARG A 268 -0.21 -19.20 0.03
CA ARG A 268 -0.58 -18.74 -1.33
C ARG A 268 0.58 -18.07 -2.05
N THR A 269 1.58 -17.59 -1.30
CA THR A 269 2.63 -16.71 -1.81
C THR A 269 4.03 -17.21 -1.48
N THR A 270 4.27 -17.75 -0.28
CA THR A 270 5.62 -18.22 0.09
C THR A 270 5.57 -19.58 0.77
N PRO A 271 6.46 -20.52 0.38
CA PRO A 271 6.66 -21.76 1.12
C PRO A 271 7.69 -21.63 2.25
N LEU A 272 8.33 -20.46 2.40
CA LEU A 272 9.46 -20.20 3.30
C LEU A 272 9.11 -19.21 4.43
N SER A 273 7.88 -19.25 4.96
CA SER A 273 7.42 -18.31 5.99
C SER A 273 8.15 -18.45 7.33
N ALA A 274 8.49 -19.65 7.77
CA ALA A 274 9.26 -19.86 9.01
C ALA A 274 10.67 -19.29 8.87
N THR A 275 11.28 -19.43 7.69
CA THR A 275 12.54 -18.77 7.33
C THR A 275 12.38 -17.24 7.30
N CYS A 276 11.39 -16.72 6.58
CA CYS A 276 11.16 -15.26 6.46
C CYS A 276 10.88 -14.61 7.81
N GLY A 277 10.11 -15.28 8.67
CA GLY A 277 9.84 -14.87 10.05
C GLY A 277 11.11 -14.74 10.92
N ARG A 278 12.25 -15.28 10.50
CA ARG A 278 13.54 -15.19 11.19
C ARG A 278 14.51 -14.21 10.57
N VAL A 279 14.63 -14.21 9.24
CA VAL A 279 15.76 -13.55 8.55
C VAL A 279 15.36 -12.32 7.73
N CYS A 280 14.06 -12.08 7.54
CA CYS A 280 13.56 -10.96 6.74
C CYS A 280 13.83 -9.61 7.44
N PRO A 281 14.24 -8.56 6.71
CA PRO A 281 14.32 -7.20 7.26
C PRO A 281 12.95 -6.56 7.57
N ALA A 282 11.84 -7.26 7.28
CA ALA A 282 10.47 -6.85 7.55
C ALA A 282 10.05 -5.48 6.95
N PRO A 283 10.22 -5.24 5.63
CA PRO A 283 9.77 -4.00 4.99
C PRO A 283 8.26 -3.75 5.16
N CYS A 284 7.47 -4.80 5.35
CA CYS A 284 6.04 -4.71 5.66
C CYS A 284 5.75 -4.01 7.00
N MET A 285 6.69 -4.04 7.95
CA MET A 285 6.61 -3.34 9.23
C MET A 285 7.01 -1.86 9.08
N GLU A 286 7.98 -1.56 8.23
CA GLU A 286 8.36 -0.18 7.88
C GLU A 286 7.19 0.57 7.22
N GLY A 287 6.52 -0.06 6.26
CA GLY A 287 5.35 0.49 5.59
C GLY A 287 4.05 0.47 6.41
N CYS A 288 4.06 -0.01 7.65
CA CYS A 288 2.83 -0.15 8.43
C CYS A 288 2.26 1.20 8.88
N ASN A 289 0.99 1.52 8.53
CA ASN A 289 0.32 2.75 8.99
C ASN A 289 0.22 2.90 10.52
N ARG A 290 0.42 1.82 11.29
CA ARG A 290 0.40 1.87 12.76
C ARG A 290 1.65 2.53 13.35
N THR A 291 2.73 2.66 12.57
CA THR A 291 3.93 3.42 12.94
C THR A 291 3.59 4.86 13.32
N ASP A 292 2.62 5.49 12.62
CA ASP A 292 2.16 6.86 12.91
C ASP A 292 1.24 6.96 14.13
N TYR A 293 0.93 5.83 14.79
CA TYR A 293 0.01 5.76 15.91
C TYR A 293 0.69 5.33 17.21
N ASP A 294 1.14 4.09 17.31
CA ASP A 294 1.71 3.50 18.54
C ASP A 294 2.73 2.37 18.27
N GLY A 295 3.29 2.33 17.06
CA GLY A 295 4.29 1.35 16.62
C GLY A 295 3.69 0.27 15.71
N SER A 296 4.46 -0.16 14.71
CA SER A 296 4.05 -1.16 13.73
C SER A 296 3.57 -2.46 14.37
N VAL A 297 2.73 -3.20 13.64
CA VAL A 297 2.40 -4.59 14.02
C VAL A 297 3.66 -5.44 13.81
N ASN A 298 4.01 -6.32 14.76
CA ASN A 298 5.13 -7.25 14.59
C ASN A 298 4.75 -8.39 13.62
N ILE A 299 4.65 -8.04 12.34
CA ILE A 299 4.22 -8.91 11.23
C ILE A 299 5.18 -10.07 11.04
N ARG A 300 6.50 -9.81 11.14
CA ARG A 300 7.55 -10.84 11.03
C ARG A 300 7.40 -11.88 12.15
N GLY A 301 7.19 -11.43 13.39
CA GLY A 301 6.95 -12.31 14.53
C GLY A 301 5.67 -13.14 14.40
N LEU A 302 4.59 -12.55 13.88
CA LEU A 302 3.34 -13.28 13.60
C LEU A 302 3.52 -14.33 12.50
N GLU A 303 4.20 -13.98 11.40
CA GLU A 303 4.51 -14.92 10.32
C GLU A 303 5.30 -16.12 10.85
N ARG A 304 6.30 -15.86 11.72
CA ARG A 304 7.07 -16.91 12.39
C ARG A 304 6.20 -17.82 13.25
N VAL A 305 5.40 -17.27 14.18
CA VAL A 305 4.58 -18.09 15.09
C VAL A 305 3.61 -18.98 14.33
N VAL A 306 2.99 -18.44 13.28
CA VAL A 306 2.07 -19.20 12.42
C VAL A 306 2.81 -20.34 11.73
N ALA A 307 3.94 -20.06 11.09
CA ALA A 307 4.69 -21.06 10.31
C ALA A 307 5.41 -22.12 11.18
N ASP A 308 5.80 -21.77 12.41
CA ASP A 308 6.39 -22.71 13.37
C ASP A 308 5.37 -23.75 13.87
N ARG A 309 4.07 -23.43 13.82
CA ARG A 309 2.98 -24.30 14.31
C ARG A 309 2.26 -25.05 13.22
N PHE A 310 2.14 -24.44 12.04
CA PHE A 310 1.43 -25.01 10.90
C PHE A 310 2.26 -24.87 9.63
N PRO A 311 2.47 -25.97 8.88
CA PRO A 311 3.17 -25.89 7.61
C PRO A 311 2.38 -25.02 6.62
N VAL A 312 3.07 -24.07 5.98
CA VAL A 312 2.45 -23.17 4.99
C VAL A 312 2.33 -23.82 3.61
N ALA A 313 3.31 -24.67 3.25
CA ALA A 313 3.26 -25.45 2.01
C ALA A 313 2.13 -26.49 2.12
N SER A 314 1.08 -26.35 1.29
CA SER A 314 -0.04 -27.29 1.25
C SER A 314 -0.27 -27.86 -0.14
N ALA A 315 -0.51 -29.17 -0.19
CA ALA A 315 -0.82 -29.91 -1.40
C ALA A 315 -2.28 -29.68 -1.80
N ASN A 316 -2.59 -28.55 -2.45
CA ASN A 316 -3.84 -28.37 -3.16
C ASN A 316 -3.53 -28.31 -4.66
N LEU A 317 -3.26 -29.47 -5.24
CA LEU A 317 -3.01 -29.64 -6.67
C LEU A 317 -4.30 -30.15 -7.32
N ALA A 318 -4.96 -29.31 -8.11
CA ALA A 318 -5.88 -29.80 -9.14
C ALA A 318 -5.14 -29.70 -10.48
N PRO A 319 -4.63 -30.80 -11.05
CA PRO A 319 -3.96 -30.76 -12.35
C PRO A 319 -4.94 -30.34 -13.44
N THR A 320 -4.60 -29.32 -14.22
CA THR A 320 -5.32 -28.95 -15.44
C THR A 320 -4.50 -29.37 -16.65
N GLY A 321 -4.64 -30.61 -17.11
CA GLY A 321 -4.02 -31.10 -18.35
C GLY A 321 -2.65 -31.76 -18.20
N ALA A 322 -1.91 -31.85 -19.30
CA ALA A 322 -0.59 -32.49 -19.36
C ALA A 322 0.50 -31.57 -18.80
N ALA A 323 1.27 -32.06 -17.83
CA ALA A 323 2.30 -31.28 -17.15
C ALA A 323 3.53 -31.02 -18.05
N ARG A 324 3.87 -29.74 -18.21
CA ARG A 324 5.13 -29.25 -18.76
C ARG A 324 6.28 -29.53 -17.79
N THR A 325 7.50 -29.48 -18.31
CA THR A 325 8.74 -29.77 -17.59
C THR A 325 9.63 -28.55 -17.52
N PHE A 326 10.14 -28.24 -16.32
CA PHE A 326 10.99 -27.08 -16.08
C PHE A 326 12.24 -27.46 -15.29
N ALA A 327 13.40 -27.00 -15.75
CA ALA A 327 14.67 -27.14 -15.03
C ALA A 327 14.98 -25.86 -14.25
N ILE A 328 15.40 -25.99 -13.00
CA ILE A 328 15.77 -24.86 -12.13
C ILE A 328 17.22 -25.04 -11.69
N ILE A 329 18.07 -24.09 -12.03
CA ILE A 329 19.50 -24.13 -11.71
C ILE A 329 19.75 -23.30 -10.45
N GLY A 330 19.93 -23.97 -9.32
CA GLY A 330 20.11 -23.39 -8.00
C GLY A 330 18.94 -23.67 -7.06
N GLY A 331 19.23 -24.28 -5.91
CA GLY A 331 18.31 -24.64 -4.85
C GLY A 331 18.17 -23.60 -3.73
N GLY A 332 18.48 -22.32 -4.02
CA GLY A 332 18.29 -21.20 -3.09
C GLY A 332 16.83 -20.71 -3.00
N PRO A 333 16.57 -19.61 -2.27
CA PRO A 333 15.22 -19.09 -2.05
C PRO A 333 14.41 -18.85 -3.34
N ALA A 334 15.04 -18.28 -4.37
CA ALA A 334 14.39 -18.00 -5.65
C ALA A 334 14.04 -19.30 -6.40
N GLY A 335 14.95 -20.27 -6.43
CA GLY A 335 14.72 -21.57 -7.05
C GLY A 335 13.65 -22.40 -6.33
N LEU A 336 13.68 -22.41 -5.00
CA LEU A 336 12.68 -23.07 -4.16
C LEU A 336 11.29 -22.44 -4.34
N ALA A 337 11.20 -21.11 -4.38
CA ALA A 337 9.94 -20.41 -4.63
C ALA A 337 9.40 -20.68 -6.03
N ALA A 338 10.27 -20.71 -7.05
CA ALA A 338 9.87 -21.07 -8.41
C ALA A 338 9.39 -22.52 -8.52
N ALA A 339 10.11 -23.47 -7.90
CA ALA A 339 9.72 -24.88 -7.86
C ALA A 339 8.35 -25.06 -7.19
N TYR A 340 8.11 -24.31 -6.11
CA TYR A 340 6.83 -24.30 -5.40
C TYR A 340 5.68 -23.78 -6.27
N GLU A 341 5.86 -22.66 -6.98
CA GLU A 341 4.82 -22.13 -7.87
C GLU A 341 4.53 -23.05 -9.06
N LEU A 342 5.57 -23.62 -9.67
CA LEU A 342 5.43 -24.60 -10.75
C LEU A 342 4.68 -25.85 -10.28
N ALA A 343 5.05 -26.39 -9.11
CA ALA A 343 4.38 -27.54 -8.53
C ALA A 343 2.92 -27.24 -8.22
N ARG A 344 2.60 -26.08 -7.62
CA ARG A 344 1.22 -25.61 -7.35
C ARG A 344 0.37 -25.49 -8.60
N ALA A 345 0.97 -25.09 -9.71
CA ALA A 345 0.33 -25.04 -11.02
C ALA A 345 0.24 -26.42 -11.72
N GLY A 346 0.61 -27.51 -11.04
CA GLY A 346 0.57 -28.88 -11.56
C GLY A 346 1.67 -29.20 -12.58
N GLN A 347 2.75 -28.43 -12.63
CA GLN A 347 3.87 -28.62 -13.54
C GLN A 347 5.00 -29.43 -12.89
N ARG A 348 5.86 -30.05 -13.71
CA ARG A 348 7.01 -30.82 -13.22
C ARG A 348 8.24 -29.92 -13.15
N ALA A 349 8.80 -29.78 -11.95
CA ALA A 349 10.02 -29.02 -11.72
C ALA A 349 11.15 -29.95 -11.25
N THR A 350 12.32 -29.79 -11.85
CA THR A 350 13.56 -30.46 -11.44
C THR A 350 14.60 -29.42 -11.04
N VAL A 351 15.05 -29.44 -9.79
CA VAL A 351 16.05 -28.52 -9.23
C VAL A 351 17.44 -29.16 -9.32
N PHE A 352 18.38 -28.46 -9.94
CA PHE A 352 19.79 -28.83 -10.02
C PHE A 352 20.57 -27.95 -9.04
N GLU A 353 21.24 -28.57 -8.07
CA GLU A 353 21.98 -27.89 -7.01
C GLU A 353 23.43 -28.39 -6.98
N HIS A 354 24.36 -27.42 -6.89
CA HIS A 354 25.79 -27.70 -6.80
C HIS A 354 26.16 -28.33 -5.45
N GLU A 355 25.58 -27.83 -4.38
CA GLU A 355 25.80 -28.32 -3.02
C GLU A 355 25.13 -29.67 -2.78
N ALA A 356 25.49 -30.32 -1.67
CA ALA A 356 24.88 -31.58 -1.25
C ALA A 356 23.41 -31.44 -0.82
N GLU A 357 22.99 -30.25 -0.40
CA GLU A 357 21.67 -29.97 0.16
C GLU A 357 21.09 -28.64 -0.37
N LEU A 358 19.76 -28.58 -0.49
CA LEU A 358 19.04 -27.37 -0.91
C LEU A 358 19.01 -26.28 0.16
N GLY A 359 18.88 -25.03 -0.26
CA GLY A 359 18.72 -23.86 0.61
C GLY A 359 19.61 -22.69 0.21
N GLY A 360 20.67 -22.93 -0.56
CA GLY A 360 21.63 -21.90 -0.95
C GLY A 360 22.15 -21.12 0.27
N VAL A 361 22.13 -19.79 0.21
CA VAL A 361 22.60 -18.93 1.31
C VAL A 361 21.85 -19.14 2.63
N LEU A 362 20.61 -19.64 2.60
CA LEU A 362 19.88 -19.99 3.83
C LEU A 362 20.58 -21.08 4.63
N ARG A 363 21.25 -22.01 3.93
CA ARG A 363 21.97 -23.13 4.53
C ARG A 363 23.45 -22.83 4.73
N THR A 364 24.06 -22.17 3.75
CA THR A 364 25.52 -22.00 3.71
C THR A 364 25.98 -20.69 4.34
N GLY A 365 25.17 -19.63 4.26
CA GLY A 365 25.53 -18.30 4.74
C GLY A 365 24.93 -17.94 6.09
N ILE A 366 23.60 -18.06 6.22
CA ILE A 366 22.89 -17.63 7.44
C ILE A 366 23.22 -18.57 8.60
N PRO A 367 23.74 -18.07 9.72
CA PRO A 367 24.09 -18.91 10.87
C PRO A 367 22.90 -19.62 11.51
N THR A 368 23.14 -20.80 12.09
CA THR A 368 22.11 -21.61 12.75
C THR A 368 21.46 -20.96 13.97
N TYR A 369 22.14 -20.02 14.63
CA TYR A 369 21.54 -19.24 15.72
C TYR A 369 20.48 -18.22 15.25
N ARG A 370 20.43 -17.92 13.94
CA ARG A 370 19.39 -17.10 13.30
C ARG A 370 18.37 -17.97 12.57
N LEU A 371 18.82 -18.99 11.85
CA LEU A 371 17.99 -19.91 11.08
C LEU A 371 18.36 -21.36 11.41
N PRO A 372 17.62 -22.01 12.33
CA PRO A 372 17.86 -23.42 12.65
C PRO A 372 17.71 -24.31 11.42
N ARG A 373 18.55 -25.35 11.32
CA ARG A 373 18.57 -26.26 10.16
C ARG A 373 17.27 -27.01 10.02
N GLU A 374 16.72 -27.47 11.15
CA GLU A 374 15.49 -28.25 11.20
C GLU A 374 14.30 -27.46 10.67
N VAL A 375 14.29 -26.13 10.89
CA VAL A 375 13.26 -25.23 10.36
C VAL A 375 13.36 -25.16 8.83
N LEU A 376 14.56 -24.93 8.30
CA LEU A 376 14.77 -24.89 6.85
C LEU A 376 14.46 -26.24 6.20
N ASP A 377 14.90 -27.34 6.81
CA ASP A 377 14.66 -28.70 6.31
C ASP A 377 13.17 -29.01 6.26
N GLN A 378 12.38 -28.60 7.25
CA GLN A 378 10.92 -28.76 7.24
C GLN A 378 10.27 -28.04 6.07
N GLU A 379 10.65 -26.78 5.80
CA GLU A 379 10.07 -26.01 4.69
C GLU A 379 10.50 -26.56 3.32
N VAL A 380 11.77 -26.92 3.16
CA VAL A 380 12.27 -27.58 1.94
C VAL A 380 11.53 -28.89 1.70
N ASN A 381 11.40 -29.74 2.72
CA ASN A 381 10.66 -31.00 2.60
C ASN A 381 9.19 -30.78 2.25
N GLY A 382 8.57 -29.71 2.76
CA GLY A 382 7.21 -29.31 2.39
C GLY A 382 7.07 -28.99 0.90
N ILE A 383 8.09 -28.37 0.29
CA ILE A 383 8.14 -28.12 -1.16
C ILE A 383 8.35 -29.44 -1.93
N LEU A 384 9.28 -30.28 -1.49
CA LEU A 384 9.57 -31.57 -2.15
C LEU A 384 8.37 -32.52 -2.11
N ALA A 385 7.57 -32.47 -1.04
CA ALA A 385 6.34 -33.24 -0.91
C ALA A 385 5.28 -32.93 -2.00
N LEU A 386 5.43 -31.84 -2.75
CA LEU A 386 4.60 -31.52 -3.91
C LEU A 386 5.03 -32.25 -5.20
N GLY A 387 6.07 -33.08 -5.14
CA GLY A 387 6.59 -33.81 -6.30
C GLY A 387 7.69 -33.08 -7.07
N VAL A 388 8.37 -32.13 -6.43
CA VAL A 388 9.57 -31.48 -7.01
C VAL A 388 10.74 -32.47 -7.00
N GLU A 389 11.37 -32.68 -8.15
CA GLU A 389 12.55 -33.52 -8.29
C GLU A 389 13.82 -32.71 -8.01
N VAL A 390 14.86 -33.37 -7.49
CA VAL A 390 16.11 -32.70 -7.08
C VAL A 390 17.32 -33.51 -7.49
N ARG A 391 18.35 -32.83 -7.98
CA ARG A 391 19.70 -33.36 -8.25
C ARG A 391 20.73 -32.49 -7.56
N CYS A 392 21.18 -32.93 -6.38
CA CYS A 392 22.25 -32.27 -5.61
C CYS A 392 23.64 -32.77 -6.05
N GLY A 393 24.69 -32.01 -5.72
CA GLY A 393 26.07 -32.33 -6.07
C GLY A 393 26.40 -32.12 -7.56
N GLU A 394 25.51 -31.48 -8.32
CA GLU A 394 25.65 -31.28 -9.76
C GLU A 394 25.90 -29.80 -10.09
N ARG A 395 27.14 -29.48 -10.47
CA ARG A 395 27.47 -28.13 -10.99
C ARG A 395 27.14 -28.04 -12.48
N VAL A 396 26.13 -27.28 -12.81
CA VAL A 396 25.70 -27.05 -14.20
C VAL A 396 26.61 -26.02 -14.88
N GLY A 397 27.39 -26.49 -15.86
CA GLY A 397 28.21 -25.64 -16.75
C GLY A 397 27.50 -25.33 -18.08
N ALA A 398 28.18 -24.59 -18.96
CA ALA A 398 27.62 -24.13 -20.23
C ALA A 398 27.05 -25.26 -21.12
N GLU A 399 27.80 -26.36 -21.31
CA GLU A 399 27.34 -27.48 -22.14
C GLU A 399 26.08 -28.15 -21.59
N GLN A 400 26.04 -28.39 -20.27
CA GLN A 400 24.89 -28.97 -19.61
C GLN A 400 23.69 -28.03 -19.64
N LEU A 401 23.91 -26.72 -19.46
CA LEU A 401 22.84 -25.72 -19.55
C LEU A 401 22.21 -25.69 -20.96
N SER A 402 23.03 -25.76 -22.02
CA SER A 402 22.52 -25.88 -23.39
C SER A 402 21.71 -27.16 -23.61
N ALA A 403 22.15 -28.29 -23.03
CA ALA A 403 21.41 -29.55 -23.12
C ALA A 403 20.05 -29.48 -22.41
N LEU A 404 20.01 -28.92 -21.18
CA LEU A 404 18.77 -28.74 -20.42
C LEU A 404 17.77 -27.84 -21.15
N ALA A 405 18.25 -26.79 -21.82
CA ALA A 405 17.41 -25.92 -22.65
C ALA A 405 16.86 -26.60 -23.92
N GLY A 406 17.36 -27.78 -24.29
CA GLY A 406 16.76 -28.61 -25.34
C GLY A 406 15.83 -29.73 -24.81
N GLU A 407 15.95 -30.09 -23.53
CA GLU A 407 15.22 -31.20 -22.90
C GLU A 407 13.94 -30.75 -22.18
N TYR A 408 13.95 -29.56 -21.57
CA TYR A 408 12.85 -29.03 -20.78
C TYR A 408 12.05 -27.97 -21.56
N ASP A 409 10.77 -27.77 -21.22
CA ASP A 409 9.94 -26.72 -21.81
C ASP A 409 10.38 -25.30 -21.39
N GLY A 410 11.10 -25.18 -20.26
CA GLY A 410 11.70 -23.94 -19.79
C GLY A 410 12.83 -24.16 -18.78
N VAL A 411 13.74 -23.20 -18.69
CA VAL A 411 14.88 -23.23 -17.76
C VAL A 411 14.93 -21.94 -16.94
N LEU A 412 15.07 -22.06 -15.62
CA LEU A 412 15.25 -20.96 -14.69
C LEU A 412 16.65 -20.96 -14.09
N LEU A 413 17.37 -19.83 -14.16
CA LEU A 413 18.67 -19.62 -13.54
C LEU A 413 18.49 -18.88 -12.20
N ALA A 414 18.70 -19.57 -11.09
CA ALA A 414 18.56 -19.06 -9.73
C ALA A 414 19.87 -19.23 -8.93
N THR A 415 21.01 -18.97 -9.58
CA THR A 415 22.35 -19.27 -9.06
C THR A 415 22.88 -18.24 -8.04
N GLY A 416 22.21 -17.10 -7.86
CA GLY A 416 22.65 -16.04 -6.95
C GLY A 416 23.99 -15.40 -7.34
N LEU A 417 24.69 -14.83 -6.37
CA LEU A 417 25.95 -14.08 -6.59
C LEU A 417 27.17 -14.92 -6.18
N GLN A 418 27.77 -15.63 -7.13
CA GLN A 418 28.84 -16.60 -6.83
C GLN A 418 30.26 -16.00 -6.81
N ARG A 419 30.49 -14.86 -7.47
CA ARG A 419 31.82 -14.24 -7.53
C ARG A 419 32.09 -13.40 -6.28
N LEU A 420 33.15 -13.72 -5.56
CA LEU A 420 33.52 -13.01 -4.32
C LEU A 420 34.36 -11.76 -4.64
N ARG A 421 34.15 -10.67 -3.90
CA ARG A 421 35.00 -9.48 -4.01
C ARG A 421 36.23 -9.64 -3.13
N GLY A 422 37.40 -9.49 -3.75
CA GLY A 422 38.69 -9.46 -3.06
C GLY A 422 39.13 -8.04 -2.70
N LEU A 423 40.29 -7.95 -2.06
CA LEU A 423 40.98 -6.70 -1.79
C LEU A 423 42.42 -6.81 -2.34
N GLU A 424 42.78 -5.92 -3.26
CA GLU A 424 44.12 -5.86 -3.85
C GLU A 424 44.96 -4.82 -3.10
N VAL A 425 45.44 -5.19 -1.92
CA VAL A 425 46.35 -4.37 -1.11
C VAL A 425 47.60 -5.20 -0.75
N PRO A 426 48.73 -4.56 -0.38
CA PRO A 426 49.91 -5.30 0.03
C PRO A 426 49.61 -6.29 1.16
N GLY A 427 50.08 -7.54 1.05
CA GLY A 427 49.95 -8.59 2.06
C GLY A 427 48.62 -9.36 2.05
N SER A 428 47.76 -9.18 1.04
CA SER A 428 46.48 -9.92 0.91
C SER A 428 46.63 -11.45 0.81
N GLU A 429 47.83 -11.95 0.53
CA GLU A 429 48.18 -13.37 0.44
C GLU A 429 48.55 -14.02 1.78
N LEU A 430 48.66 -13.25 2.86
CA LEU A 430 49.03 -13.76 4.19
C LEU A 430 47.98 -14.73 4.74
N GLY A 431 48.45 -15.75 5.46
CA GLY A 431 47.59 -16.67 6.20
C GLY A 431 46.83 -15.94 7.32
N GLY A 432 45.60 -16.37 7.58
CA GLY A 432 44.70 -15.71 8.54
C GLY A 432 43.70 -14.75 7.89
N ILE A 433 43.81 -14.50 6.59
CA ILE A 433 42.83 -13.73 5.81
C ILE A 433 41.90 -14.70 5.07
N GLU A 434 40.58 -14.53 5.25
CA GLU A 434 39.58 -15.42 4.65
C GLU A 434 38.36 -14.64 4.15
N GLN A 435 37.68 -15.16 3.12
CA GLN A 435 36.36 -14.68 2.72
C GLN A 435 35.31 -14.99 3.79
N GLY A 436 34.55 -13.98 4.22
CA GLY A 436 33.56 -14.14 5.28
C GLY A 436 32.49 -15.19 4.96
N ILE A 437 32.08 -15.29 3.70
CA ILE A 437 31.13 -16.33 3.27
C ILE A 437 31.74 -17.75 3.35
N GLY A 438 33.05 -17.89 3.10
CA GLY A 438 33.76 -19.16 3.27
C GLY A 438 33.83 -19.58 4.73
N PHE A 439 34.11 -18.60 5.61
CA PHE A 439 34.07 -18.82 7.05
C PHE A 439 32.68 -19.28 7.52
N LEU A 440 31.62 -18.57 7.12
CA LEU A 440 30.23 -18.93 7.45
C LEU A 440 29.85 -20.29 6.89
N HIS A 441 30.27 -20.62 5.67
CA HIS A 441 30.07 -21.93 5.07
C HIS A 441 30.66 -23.05 5.94
N ARG A 442 31.90 -22.89 6.43
CA ARG A 442 32.51 -23.87 7.34
C ARG A 442 31.84 -23.91 8.70
N VAL A 443 31.43 -22.77 9.25
CA VAL A 443 30.70 -22.71 10.54
C VAL A 443 29.38 -23.46 10.43
N ASN A 444 28.67 -23.25 9.32
CA ASN A 444 27.38 -23.87 9.08
C ASN A 444 27.55 -25.35 8.79
N LEU A 445 28.24 -25.74 7.70
CA LEU A 445 28.30 -27.14 7.23
C LEU A 445 29.29 -28.03 7.99
N GLY A 446 30.13 -27.45 8.84
CA GLY A 446 31.28 -28.12 9.42
C GLY A 446 32.50 -28.07 8.48
N SER A 447 33.67 -28.36 9.04
CA SER A 447 34.90 -28.59 8.27
C SER A 447 35.18 -30.10 8.22
N ASP A 448 36.00 -30.56 7.26
CA ASP A 448 36.47 -31.96 7.11
C ASP A 448 37.30 -32.43 8.35
N GLY A 449 36.67 -32.47 9.54
CA GLY A 449 37.32 -32.90 10.78
C GLY A 449 36.86 -32.23 12.10
N GLY A 450 35.94 -31.25 12.13
CA GLY A 450 35.43 -30.72 13.42
C GLY A 450 34.80 -29.33 13.44
N GLU A 451 34.48 -28.85 14.65
CA GLU A 451 33.97 -27.50 14.94
C GLU A 451 34.99 -26.42 14.57
N VAL A 452 34.51 -25.32 13.95
CA VAL A 452 35.35 -24.16 13.66
C VAL A 452 35.71 -23.45 14.97
N ARG A 453 37.01 -23.33 15.27
CA ARG A 453 37.54 -22.61 16.42
C ARG A 453 38.41 -21.45 15.96
N LEU A 454 38.21 -20.28 16.56
CA LEU A 454 39.01 -19.09 16.36
C LEU A 454 39.68 -18.68 17.68
N SER A 455 40.81 -17.99 17.57
CA SER A 455 41.53 -17.42 18.73
C SER A 455 42.10 -16.06 18.36
N GLY A 456 42.47 -15.30 19.39
CA GLY A 456 42.96 -13.94 19.26
C GLY A 456 41.87 -12.93 18.87
N HIS A 457 42.29 -11.94 18.11
CA HIS A 457 41.50 -10.82 17.64
C HIS A 457 41.13 -11.00 16.17
N VAL A 458 39.82 -11.05 15.90
CA VAL A 458 39.25 -11.16 14.56
C VAL A 458 38.76 -9.79 14.09
N VAL A 459 39.15 -9.38 12.89
CA VAL A 459 38.66 -8.16 12.25
C VAL A 459 37.78 -8.51 11.05
N VAL A 460 36.53 -8.07 11.06
CA VAL A 460 35.59 -8.25 9.95
C VAL A 460 35.53 -6.99 9.11
N LEU A 461 35.86 -7.08 7.83
CA LEU A 461 35.84 -5.95 6.90
C LEU A 461 34.52 -5.91 6.13
N GLY A 462 33.62 -4.99 6.51
CA GLY A 462 32.30 -4.87 5.89
C GLY A 462 31.28 -4.23 6.83
N GLY A 463 30.04 -4.07 6.35
CA GLY A 463 28.95 -3.50 7.15
C GLY A 463 27.55 -4.02 6.80
N GLY A 464 27.45 -5.06 5.95
CA GLY A 464 26.17 -5.71 5.63
C GLY A 464 25.88 -6.91 6.52
N ASN A 465 24.79 -7.63 6.24
CA ASN A 465 24.36 -8.79 7.03
C ASN A 465 25.46 -9.85 7.16
N THR A 466 26.17 -10.18 6.07
CA THR A 466 27.33 -11.09 6.10
C THR A 466 28.40 -10.67 7.11
N ALA A 467 28.64 -9.37 7.27
CA ALA A 467 29.62 -8.87 8.24
C ALA A 467 29.13 -9.07 9.68
N MET A 468 27.84 -8.85 9.95
CA MET A 468 27.25 -9.09 11.28
C MET A 468 27.26 -10.57 11.61
N ASP A 469 26.86 -11.43 10.66
CA ASP A 469 26.87 -12.88 10.81
C ASP A 469 28.29 -13.40 11.05
N CYS A 470 29.29 -12.90 10.32
CA CYS A 470 30.70 -13.24 10.55
C CYS A 470 31.15 -12.82 11.96
N ALA A 471 30.85 -11.59 12.38
CA ALA A 471 31.31 -11.06 13.66
C ALA A 471 30.74 -11.84 14.84
N ARG A 472 29.43 -12.09 14.82
CA ARG A 472 28.70 -12.82 15.86
C ARG A 472 29.06 -14.31 15.88
N SER A 473 29.28 -14.92 14.71
CA SER A 473 29.77 -16.29 14.61
C SER A 473 31.20 -16.42 15.11
N ALA A 474 32.08 -15.44 14.85
CA ALA A 474 33.45 -15.46 15.32
C ALA A 474 33.55 -15.47 16.85
N LEU A 475 32.69 -14.71 17.55
CA LEU A 475 32.58 -14.76 19.02
C LEU A 475 32.23 -16.16 19.51
N ARG A 476 31.22 -16.80 18.90
CA ARG A 476 30.77 -18.15 19.25
C ARG A 476 31.81 -19.24 18.92
N CYS A 477 32.64 -19.00 17.91
CA CYS A 477 33.79 -19.85 17.59
C CYS A 477 34.97 -19.68 18.57
N GLY A 478 34.90 -18.78 19.54
CA GLY A 478 35.88 -18.62 20.62
C GLY A 478 36.83 -17.43 20.49
N ALA A 479 36.63 -16.52 19.53
CA ALA A 479 37.43 -15.31 19.42
C ALA A 479 37.32 -14.45 20.70
N GLN A 480 38.46 -14.01 21.26
CA GLN A 480 38.49 -13.20 22.48
C GLN A 480 38.10 -11.74 22.21
N LYS A 481 38.28 -11.28 20.98
CA LYS A 481 37.93 -9.92 20.56
C LYS A 481 37.49 -9.94 19.09
N VAL A 482 36.42 -9.24 18.79
CA VAL A 482 35.93 -9.07 17.41
C VAL A 482 35.71 -7.60 17.12
N THR A 483 36.29 -7.12 16.02
CA THR A 483 36.12 -5.74 15.54
C THR A 483 35.53 -5.75 14.14
N VAL A 484 34.43 -5.04 13.90
CA VAL A 484 33.93 -4.74 12.55
C VAL A 484 34.51 -3.43 12.09
N ALA A 485 35.31 -3.46 11.03
CA ALA A 485 35.83 -2.27 10.37
C ALA A 485 34.99 -1.94 9.13
N TYR A 486 34.44 -0.72 9.10
CA TYR A 486 33.54 -0.27 8.03
C TYR A 486 33.95 1.09 7.48
N ARG A 487 33.98 1.22 6.15
CA ARG A 487 34.46 2.44 5.47
C ARG A 487 33.52 3.64 5.54
N ARG A 488 32.28 3.47 6.01
CA ARG A 488 31.30 4.57 6.20
C ARG A 488 30.89 4.69 7.66
N THR A 489 29.90 5.54 7.94
CA THR A 489 29.29 5.71 9.26
C THR A 489 28.44 4.49 9.67
N ARG A 490 28.17 4.36 10.97
CA ARG A 490 27.28 3.34 11.52
C ARG A 490 25.88 3.42 10.91
N ASP A 491 25.31 4.62 10.81
CA ASP A 491 23.98 4.86 10.23
C ASP A 491 23.88 4.49 8.74
N ALA A 492 25.02 4.40 8.04
CA ALA A 492 25.06 4.01 6.63
C ALA A 492 25.28 2.51 6.42
N MET A 493 25.38 1.73 7.50
CA MET A 493 25.54 0.27 7.42
C MET A 493 24.29 -0.36 6.78
N PRO A 494 24.45 -1.18 5.72
CA PRO A 494 23.32 -1.84 5.07
C PRO A 494 22.79 -3.09 5.80
N ALA A 495 23.38 -3.46 6.94
CA ALA A 495 22.86 -4.57 7.75
C ALA A 495 21.52 -4.23 8.40
N ILE A 496 20.74 -5.25 8.72
CA ILE A 496 19.50 -5.13 9.49
C ILE A 496 19.81 -4.44 10.83
N ALA A 497 19.04 -3.42 11.18
CA ALA A 497 19.33 -2.57 12.34
C ALA A 497 19.38 -3.38 13.65
N GLU A 498 18.47 -4.32 13.83
CA GLU A 498 18.43 -5.22 14.98
C GLU A 498 19.69 -6.09 15.08
N GLU A 499 20.24 -6.54 13.95
CA GLU A 499 21.47 -7.35 13.93
C GLU A 499 22.70 -6.54 14.37
N ILE A 500 22.76 -5.25 14.01
CA ILE A 500 23.82 -4.34 14.47
C ILE A 500 23.71 -4.15 16.00
N VAL A 501 22.50 -3.97 16.52
CA VAL A 501 22.26 -3.82 17.97
C VAL A 501 22.59 -5.12 18.71
N GLU A 502 22.23 -6.27 18.17
CA GLU A 502 22.57 -7.57 18.76
C GLU A 502 24.07 -7.81 18.78
N ALA A 503 24.79 -7.50 17.69
CA ALA A 503 26.25 -7.60 17.65
C ALA A 503 26.92 -6.68 18.69
N ASP A 504 26.41 -5.45 18.86
CA ASP A 504 26.89 -4.50 19.89
C ASP A 504 26.69 -5.07 21.31
N HIS A 505 25.49 -5.60 21.60
CA HIS A 505 25.19 -6.24 22.88
C HIS A 505 26.02 -7.51 23.16
N GLU A 506 26.42 -8.23 22.11
CA GLU A 506 27.32 -9.40 22.20
C GLU A 506 28.80 -9.00 22.37
N GLY A 507 29.13 -7.71 22.31
CA GLY A 507 30.48 -7.17 22.57
C GLY A 507 31.32 -6.93 21.31
N VAL A 508 30.72 -6.92 20.12
CA VAL A 508 31.42 -6.56 18.87
C VAL A 508 31.79 -5.08 18.87
N ILE A 509 33.06 -4.78 18.56
CA ILE A 509 33.56 -3.40 18.49
C ILE A 509 33.37 -2.87 17.06
N PHE A 510 32.76 -1.70 16.91
CA PHE A 510 32.59 -1.05 15.60
C PHE A 510 33.63 0.04 15.37
N LEU A 511 34.44 -0.13 14.33
CA LEU A 511 35.45 0.81 13.87
C LEU A 511 35.02 1.39 12.50
N THR A 512 34.18 2.41 12.55
CA THR A 512 33.61 3.06 11.35
C THR A 512 34.56 4.09 10.74
N GLN A 513 34.31 4.47 9.49
CA GLN A 513 35.16 5.40 8.72
C GLN A 513 36.62 4.93 8.65
N ARG A 514 36.78 3.63 8.43
CA ARG A 514 38.08 2.96 8.30
C ARG A 514 38.08 2.04 7.09
N GLN A 515 39.15 2.12 6.29
CA GLN A 515 39.33 1.29 5.11
C GLN A 515 40.70 0.61 5.15
N PRO A 516 40.79 -0.69 4.85
CA PRO A 516 42.06 -1.41 4.77
C PRO A 516 42.95 -0.88 3.64
N VAL A 517 44.23 -0.70 3.93
CA VAL A 517 45.25 -0.25 2.96
C VAL A 517 46.46 -1.18 2.85
N ALA A 518 46.73 -2.01 3.87
CA ALA A 518 47.75 -3.06 3.83
C ALA A 518 47.54 -4.10 4.94
N PHE A 519 48.03 -5.31 4.72
CA PHE A 519 48.17 -6.37 5.72
C PHE A 519 49.66 -6.57 6.03
N HIS A 520 49.98 -6.76 7.31
CA HIS A 520 51.36 -6.90 7.79
C HIS A 520 51.56 -8.25 8.44
N ALA A 521 52.68 -8.89 8.11
CA ALA A 521 53.05 -10.19 8.63
C ALA A 521 53.36 -10.16 10.13
N GLY A 522 53.16 -11.30 10.79
CA GLY A 522 53.46 -11.52 12.19
C GLY A 522 54.95 -11.45 12.49
N ALA A 523 55.28 -11.03 13.71
CA ALA A 523 56.67 -10.99 14.17
C ALA A 523 57.26 -12.40 14.38
N GLU A 524 56.40 -13.38 14.73
CA GLU A 524 56.81 -14.77 15.00
C GLU A 524 56.80 -15.64 13.74
N ASP A 525 55.82 -15.43 12.85
CA ASP A 525 55.71 -16.13 11.56
C ASP A 525 55.42 -15.13 10.43
N PRO A 526 56.36 -14.92 9.49
CA PRO A 526 56.19 -13.99 8.38
C PRO A 526 55.14 -14.43 7.35
N ALA A 527 54.63 -15.67 7.42
CA ALA A 527 53.57 -16.17 6.56
C ALA A 527 52.16 -15.87 7.11
N LEU A 528 52.03 -15.50 8.38
CA LEU A 528 50.76 -15.25 9.05
C LEU A 528 50.52 -13.76 9.25
N LEU A 529 49.26 -13.36 9.31
CA LEU A 529 48.83 -12.01 9.66
C LEU A 529 49.24 -11.67 11.10
N GLY A 530 49.80 -10.47 11.29
CA GLY A 530 50.02 -9.89 12.63
C GLY A 530 49.32 -8.54 12.85
N ALA A 531 49.06 -7.78 11.78
CA ALA A 531 48.33 -6.53 11.87
C ALA A 531 47.65 -6.13 10.55
N LEU A 532 46.52 -5.43 10.66
CA LEU A 532 45.82 -4.77 9.57
C LEU A 532 46.05 -3.26 9.64
N GLU A 533 46.50 -2.65 8.55
CA GLU A 533 46.61 -1.19 8.44
C GLU A 533 45.33 -0.60 7.84
N LEU A 534 44.74 0.34 8.58
CA LEU A 534 43.49 1.00 8.26
C LEU A 534 43.72 2.51 8.09
N ALA A 535 43.26 3.06 6.99
CA ALA A 535 43.23 4.51 6.77
C ALA A 535 41.94 5.12 7.33
N GLU A 536 42.03 6.32 7.90
CA GLU A 536 40.86 7.14 8.19
C GLU A 536 40.20 7.60 6.89
N VAL A 537 38.86 7.61 6.90
CA VAL A 537 38.05 7.97 5.75
C VAL A 537 37.20 9.19 6.07
N GLU A 538 37.23 10.21 5.21
CA GLU A 538 36.32 11.34 5.26
C GLU A 538 35.13 11.11 4.33
N MET A 539 33.94 11.58 4.72
CA MET A 539 32.73 11.40 3.91
C MET A 539 32.63 12.51 2.87
N GLY A 540 32.68 12.16 1.59
CA GLY A 540 32.43 13.06 0.47
C GLY A 540 30.94 13.20 0.14
N GLU A 541 30.67 13.52 -1.12
CA GLU A 541 29.31 13.62 -1.68
C GLU A 541 28.61 12.24 -1.76
N PRO A 542 27.27 12.20 -1.72
CA PRO A 542 26.49 10.98 -1.98
C PRO A 542 26.85 10.32 -3.31
N ASP A 543 27.01 8.99 -3.29
CA ASP A 543 27.15 8.15 -4.47
C ASP A 543 25.78 7.84 -5.12
N GLU A 544 25.77 7.04 -6.19
CA GLU A 544 24.56 6.59 -6.90
C GLU A 544 23.56 5.86 -5.99
N SER A 545 24.02 5.28 -4.87
CA SER A 545 23.16 4.65 -3.87
C SER A 545 22.60 5.65 -2.85
N GLY A 546 22.85 6.95 -3.02
CA GLY A 546 22.46 8.02 -2.11
C GLY A 546 23.32 8.10 -0.84
N ARG A 547 24.37 7.29 -0.72
CA ARG A 547 25.22 7.21 0.49
C ARG A 547 26.50 7.98 0.26
N ARG A 548 26.96 8.72 1.28
CA ARG A 548 28.22 9.50 1.18
C ARG A 548 29.41 8.63 0.80
N SER A 549 30.16 9.08 -0.19
CA SER A 549 31.32 8.39 -0.74
C SER A 549 32.50 8.45 0.23
N PRO A 550 33.20 7.33 0.48
CA PRO A 550 34.40 7.33 1.32
C PRO A 550 35.59 7.95 0.57
N VAL A 551 36.23 8.96 1.15
CA VAL A 551 37.49 9.57 0.68
C VAL A 551 38.61 9.15 1.63
N VAL A 552 39.53 8.32 1.14
CA VAL A 552 40.65 7.79 1.93
C VAL A 552 41.64 8.91 2.22
N THR A 553 42.07 9.04 3.48
CA THR A 553 43.08 10.02 3.90
C THR A 553 44.46 9.36 4.09
N GLU A 554 45.51 10.17 4.18
CA GLU A 554 46.88 9.73 4.49
C GLU A 554 47.07 9.29 5.96
N ARG A 555 46.05 9.46 6.82
CA ARG A 555 46.12 9.09 8.23
C ARG A 555 45.85 7.60 8.36
N THR A 556 46.86 6.81 8.71
CA THR A 556 46.73 5.36 8.90
C THR A 556 47.06 4.92 10.32
N GLU A 557 46.42 3.84 10.75
CA GLU A 557 46.66 3.18 12.03
C GLU A 557 46.80 1.67 11.82
N ARG A 558 47.70 1.03 12.56
CA ARG A 558 47.88 -0.42 12.54
C ARG A 558 47.14 -1.07 13.71
N LEU A 559 46.24 -1.98 13.39
CA LEU A 559 45.48 -2.77 14.34
C LEU A 559 46.05 -4.19 14.39
N ALA A 560 46.67 -4.57 15.50
CA ALA A 560 47.13 -5.94 15.73
C ALA A 560 45.92 -6.90 15.71
N CYS A 561 46.00 -7.94 14.89
CA CYS A 561 44.94 -8.95 14.74
C CYS A 561 45.50 -10.24 14.13
N ASP A 562 44.83 -11.34 14.44
CA ASP A 562 45.23 -12.70 14.08
C ASP A 562 44.44 -13.22 12.87
N HIS A 563 43.21 -12.71 12.70
CA HIS A 563 42.32 -13.09 11.62
C HIS A 563 41.63 -11.89 10.99
N VAL A 564 41.44 -11.95 9.68
CA VAL A 564 40.61 -11.00 8.92
C VAL A 564 39.56 -11.75 8.11
N LEU A 565 38.30 -11.36 8.26
CA LEU A 565 37.17 -11.88 7.49
C LEU A 565 36.69 -10.82 6.49
N LEU A 566 36.77 -11.12 5.19
CA LEU A 566 36.39 -10.23 4.10
C LEU A 566 34.89 -10.35 3.82
N ALA A 567 34.09 -9.35 4.20
CA ALA A 567 32.66 -9.25 3.95
C ALA A 567 32.34 -8.08 3.01
N LEU A 568 33.01 -8.06 1.85
CA LEU A 568 33.05 -6.95 0.90
C LEU A 568 31.94 -6.99 -0.18
N GLY A 569 31.09 -8.02 -0.13
CA GLY A 569 30.01 -8.26 -1.09
C GLY A 569 30.40 -9.26 -2.19
N GLN A 570 29.40 -9.62 -2.99
CA GLN A 570 29.49 -10.63 -4.05
C GLN A 570 29.02 -10.02 -5.38
N SER A 571 29.26 -10.73 -6.49
CA SER A 571 28.75 -10.38 -7.80
C SER A 571 28.28 -11.59 -8.60
N ALA A 572 27.44 -11.35 -9.60
CA ALA A 572 27.02 -12.40 -10.53
C ALA A 572 28.23 -13.00 -11.24
N ASP A 573 28.23 -14.33 -11.37
CA ASP A 573 29.15 -15.05 -12.23
C ASP A 573 28.34 -15.65 -13.36
N LEU A 574 28.51 -15.12 -14.57
CA LEU A 574 27.80 -15.55 -15.77
C LEU A 574 28.69 -16.42 -16.68
N SER A 575 29.86 -16.85 -16.21
CA SER A 575 30.79 -17.68 -17.01
C SER A 575 30.25 -19.06 -17.37
N PHE A 576 29.19 -19.50 -16.67
CA PHE A 576 28.47 -20.73 -16.97
C PHE A 576 27.47 -20.60 -18.13
N LEU A 577 27.23 -19.39 -18.65
CA LEU A 577 26.38 -19.21 -19.82
C LEU A 577 27.09 -19.69 -21.10
N PRO A 578 26.38 -20.39 -21.99
CA PRO A 578 26.87 -20.71 -23.33
C PRO A 578 27.31 -19.48 -24.11
N THR A 579 28.28 -19.67 -25.01
CA THR A 579 28.74 -18.61 -25.92
C THR A 579 27.58 -18.02 -26.71
N GLY A 580 27.43 -16.70 -26.66
CA GLY A 580 26.37 -15.97 -27.36
C GLY A 580 25.11 -15.72 -26.53
N TRP A 581 24.99 -16.34 -25.34
CA TRP A 581 23.88 -16.07 -24.45
C TRP A 581 24.10 -14.80 -23.64
N GLN A 582 23.06 -13.99 -23.48
CA GLN A 582 23.14 -12.69 -22.78
C GLN A 582 21.99 -12.51 -21.80
N LEU A 583 22.29 -12.03 -20.59
CA LEU A 583 21.30 -11.66 -19.58
C LEU A 583 20.80 -10.25 -19.85
N GLU A 584 19.49 -10.12 -20.04
CA GLU A 584 18.76 -8.87 -20.19
C GLU A 584 18.35 -8.30 -18.82
N GLU A 585 18.00 -7.02 -18.78
CA GLU A 585 17.57 -6.34 -17.55
C GLU A 585 16.29 -6.94 -16.93
N ASP A 586 15.40 -7.50 -17.74
CA ASP A 586 14.14 -8.13 -17.29
C ASP A 586 14.34 -9.59 -16.81
N GLY A 587 15.59 -10.04 -16.70
CA GLY A 587 15.94 -11.40 -16.34
C GLY A 587 15.78 -12.41 -17.46
N ARG A 588 15.44 -12.02 -18.69
CA ARG A 588 15.45 -12.92 -19.84
C ARG A 588 16.89 -13.26 -20.23
N ILE A 589 17.13 -14.51 -20.63
CA ILE A 589 18.38 -14.87 -21.31
C ILE A 589 18.11 -14.92 -22.82
N ASP A 590 18.71 -14.01 -23.57
CA ASP A 590 18.74 -14.13 -25.03
C ASP A 590 19.69 -15.26 -25.41
N THR A 591 19.17 -16.29 -26.09
CA THR A 591 19.95 -17.45 -26.55
C THR A 591 20.50 -17.28 -27.96
N GLY A 592 20.26 -16.13 -28.62
CA GLY A 592 20.80 -15.79 -29.93
C GLY A 592 20.13 -16.49 -31.13
N THR A 593 19.03 -17.20 -30.91
CA THR A 593 18.32 -18.00 -31.92
C THR A 593 16.83 -17.65 -31.93
N ALA A 594 16.38 -17.02 -33.01
CA ALA A 594 14.99 -16.59 -33.20
C ALA A 594 14.04 -17.73 -33.67
N GLU A 595 14.43 -18.99 -33.50
CA GLU A 595 13.62 -20.13 -33.96
C GLU A 595 12.51 -20.46 -32.96
N ALA A 596 11.28 -20.57 -33.46
CA ALA A 596 10.13 -21.03 -32.68
C ALA A 596 10.35 -22.49 -32.25
N GLY A 597 10.50 -22.74 -30.95
CA GLY A 597 10.57 -24.08 -30.37
C GLY A 597 11.75 -24.36 -29.42
N GLN A 598 12.68 -23.41 -29.22
CA GLN A 598 13.71 -23.53 -28.19
C GLN A 598 13.16 -23.12 -26.81
N ALA A 599 13.57 -23.81 -25.73
CA ALA A 599 13.05 -23.56 -24.39
C ALA A 599 13.28 -22.10 -23.96
N THR A 600 12.29 -21.53 -23.27
CA THR A 600 12.45 -20.19 -22.70
C THR A 600 13.41 -20.26 -21.51
N VAL A 601 14.47 -19.46 -21.53
CA VAL A 601 15.44 -19.36 -20.44
C VAL A 601 15.28 -18.02 -19.73
N ARG A 602 15.13 -18.06 -18.41
CA ARG A 602 15.00 -16.87 -17.54
C ARG A 602 15.90 -16.98 -16.33
N ALA A 603 16.20 -15.87 -15.69
CA ALA A 603 16.96 -15.78 -14.46
C ALA A 603 16.13 -15.10 -13.35
N ALA A 604 16.39 -15.47 -12.09
CA ALA A 604 15.66 -14.98 -10.93
C ALA A 604 16.53 -14.89 -9.67
N GLY A 605 16.09 -14.05 -8.74
CA GLY A 605 16.79 -13.81 -7.48
C GLY A 605 17.97 -12.87 -7.63
N ASP A 606 18.97 -13.00 -6.76
CA ASP A 606 20.06 -12.02 -6.66
C ASP A 606 20.89 -11.90 -7.94
N VAL A 607 20.93 -12.93 -8.79
CA VAL A 607 21.63 -12.89 -10.08
C VAL A 607 21.04 -11.84 -11.04
N THR A 608 19.76 -11.45 -10.85
CA THR A 608 19.08 -10.44 -11.66
C THR A 608 18.80 -9.15 -10.88
N THR A 609 18.21 -9.23 -9.69
CA THR A 609 17.66 -8.03 -9.03
C THR A 609 18.66 -7.31 -8.13
N TRP A 610 19.69 -8.00 -7.63
CA TRP A 610 20.66 -7.47 -6.67
C TRP A 610 20.06 -6.91 -5.36
N GLU A 611 18.81 -7.25 -5.06
CA GLU A 611 18.10 -6.72 -3.89
C GLU A 611 18.55 -7.37 -2.57
N GLY A 612 19.14 -8.58 -2.64
CA GLY A 612 19.96 -9.15 -1.56
C GLY A 612 19.19 -9.58 -0.31
N THR A 613 17.89 -9.86 -0.41
CA THR A 613 17.08 -10.39 0.70
C THR A 613 16.27 -11.60 0.27
N VAL A 614 15.99 -12.49 1.22
CA VAL A 614 15.23 -13.72 0.99
C VAL A 614 13.84 -13.45 0.41
N THR A 615 13.12 -12.45 0.91
CA THR A 615 11.77 -12.11 0.41
C THR A 615 11.78 -11.56 -1.02
N HIS A 616 12.82 -10.81 -1.40
CA HIS A 616 12.98 -10.32 -2.78
C HIS A 616 13.30 -11.49 -3.72
N ALA A 617 14.16 -12.42 -3.30
CA ALA A 617 14.46 -13.64 -4.05
C ALA A 617 13.21 -14.51 -4.25
N ILE A 618 12.38 -14.69 -3.22
CA ILE A 618 11.09 -15.39 -3.32
C ILE A 618 10.18 -14.71 -4.35
N GLY A 619 9.94 -13.40 -4.21
CA GLY A 619 9.09 -12.66 -5.16
C GLY A 619 9.59 -12.73 -6.60
N SER A 620 10.91 -12.63 -6.81
CA SER A 620 11.54 -12.79 -8.13
C SER A 620 11.34 -14.19 -8.70
N GLY A 621 11.56 -15.24 -7.89
CA GLY A 621 11.33 -16.63 -8.28
C GLY A 621 9.89 -16.91 -8.71
N ARG A 622 8.91 -16.37 -7.96
CA ARG A 622 7.48 -16.50 -8.29
C ARG A 622 7.13 -15.84 -9.62
N SER A 623 7.57 -14.60 -9.82
CA SER A 623 7.31 -13.85 -11.05
C SER A 623 7.93 -14.55 -12.26
N ALA A 624 9.19 -14.98 -12.13
CA ALA A 624 9.90 -15.69 -13.19
C ALA A 624 9.27 -17.06 -13.51
N ALA A 625 8.78 -17.80 -12.52
CA ALA A 625 8.02 -19.03 -12.74
C ALA A 625 6.72 -18.78 -13.51
N GLY A 626 5.96 -17.74 -13.15
CA GLY A 626 4.76 -17.33 -13.90
C GLY A 626 5.09 -17.00 -15.36
N LEU A 627 6.13 -16.20 -15.59
CA LEU A 627 6.57 -15.83 -16.95
C LEU A 627 7.04 -17.04 -17.78
N LEU A 628 7.74 -18.00 -17.16
CA LEU A 628 8.13 -19.25 -17.81
C LEU A 628 6.91 -20.10 -18.20
N MET A 629 5.92 -20.20 -17.31
CA MET A 629 4.68 -20.92 -17.59
C MET A 629 3.90 -20.27 -18.75
N THR A 630 3.77 -18.94 -18.75
CA THR A 630 3.13 -18.19 -19.85
C THR A 630 3.87 -18.41 -21.17
N ALA A 631 5.21 -18.38 -21.16
CA ALA A 631 6.01 -18.65 -22.35
C ALA A 631 5.86 -20.10 -22.86
N ALA A 632 5.59 -21.05 -21.97
CA ALA A 632 5.24 -22.43 -22.31
C ALA A 632 3.76 -22.63 -22.76
N GLY A 633 2.99 -21.55 -22.86
CA GLY A 633 1.60 -21.54 -23.32
C GLY A 633 0.56 -21.87 -22.26
N LEU A 634 0.89 -21.73 -20.97
CA LEU A 634 -0.04 -21.91 -19.86
C LEU A 634 -0.74 -20.58 -19.52
N GLU A 635 -2.04 -20.64 -19.20
CA GLU A 635 -2.77 -19.49 -18.69
C GLU A 635 -2.62 -19.42 -17.17
N VAL A 636 -1.72 -18.55 -16.71
CA VAL A 636 -1.44 -18.31 -15.28
C VAL A 636 -1.41 -16.82 -14.97
N GLU A 637 -1.79 -16.46 -13.75
CA GLU A 637 -1.57 -15.11 -13.25
C GLU A 637 -0.10 -14.94 -12.86
N VAL A 638 0.59 -14.00 -13.52
CA VAL A 638 1.99 -13.68 -13.21
C VAL A 638 2.02 -12.72 -12.02
N PHE A 639 2.77 -13.09 -10.99
CA PHE A 639 2.96 -12.19 -9.85
C PHE A 639 3.75 -10.94 -10.27
N GLU A 640 3.14 -9.79 -10.05
CA GLU A 640 3.77 -8.47 -10.17
C GLU A 640 3.74 -7.76 -8.82
N ARG A 641 4.82 -7.05 -8.49
CA ARG A 641 4.85 -6.28 -7.26
C ARG A 641 3.91 -5.08 -7.39
N PRO A 642 2.98 -4.90 -6.46
CA PRO A 642 2.06 -3.77 -6.53
C PRO A 642 2.80 -2.45 -6.28
N ASP A 643 2.33 -1.39 -6.94
CA ASP A 643 2.83 -0.03 -6.72
C ASP A 643 2.48 0.46 -5.31
N ARG A 644 3.50 0.80 -4.53
CA ARG A 644 3.36 1.31 -3.16
C ARG A 644 2.56 2.61 -3.11
N ALA A 645 2.56 3.42 -4.16
CA ALA A 645 1.81 4.67 -4.21
C ALA A 645 0.28 4.45 -4.20
N ARG A 646 -0.17 3.25 -4.56
CA ARG A 646 -1.59 2.86 -4.52
C ARG A 646 -2.04 2.36 -3.15
N ALA A 647 -1.12 2.20 -2.20
CA ALA A 647 -1.46 1.71 -0.87
C ALA A 647 -2.24 2.74 -0.06
N VAL A 648 -3.14 2.26 0.82
CA VAL A 648 -3.91 3.11 1.73
C VAL A 648 -2.96 3.91 2.63
N PRO A 649 -2.96 5.26 2.56
CA PRO A 649 -2.08 6.08 3.39
C PRO A 649 -2.63 6.22 4.81
N ALA A 650 -1.73 6.40 5.79
CA ALA A 650 -2.09 6.53 7.20
C ALA A 650 -3.11 7.64 7.48
N THR A 651 -3.07 8.74 6.71
CA THR A 651 -3.99 9.89 6.82
C THR A 651 -5.46 9.55 6.58
N THR A 652 -5.75 8.40 5.98
CA THR A 652 -7.12 7.93 5.70
C THR A 652 -7.64 6.93 6.74
N ILE A 653 -6.77 6.45 7.62
CA ILE A 653 -7.16 5.56 8.72
C ILE A 653 -7.69 6.40 9.87
N ARG A 654 -8.88 6.07 10.37
CA ARG A 654 -9.49 6.79 11.50
C ARG A 654 -8.99 6.19 12.82
N PHE A 655 -7.90 6.75 13.33
CA PHE A 655 -7.23 6.27 14.55
C PHE A 655 -8.12 6.25 15.81
N ASP A 656 -9.17 7.08 15.87
CA ASP A 656 -10.08 7.16 17.02
C ASP A 656 -10.91 5.88 17.25
N HIS A 657 -10.98 4.99 16.25
CA HIS A 657 -11.66 3.69 16.40
C HIS A 657 -10.75 2.58 16.97
N PHE A 658 -9.49 2.87 17.26
CA PHE A 658 -8.52 1.89 17.71
C PHE A 658 -7.98 2.22 19.10
N THR A 659 -7.61 1.19 19.83
CA THR A 659 -7.00 1.34 21.16
C THR A 659 -5.48 1.41 21.03
N ARG A 660 -4.86 2.32 21.79
CA ARG A 660 -3.40 2.43 21.89
C ARG A 660 -2.82 1.27 22.69
N GLN A 661 -1.87 0.55 22.11
CA GLN A 661 -1.14 -0.55 22.73
C GLN A 661 0.26 -0.65 22.10
N LYS A 662 1.29 -0.80 22.94
CA LYS A 662 2.67 -1.01 22.47
C LYS A 662 2.80 -2.33 21.71
N PRO A 663 3.70 -2.41 20.71
CA PRO A 663 3.95 -3.65 19.99
C PRO A 663 4.50 -4.74 20.90
N ALA A 664 4.05 -5.97 20.67
CA ALA A 664 4.71 -7.15 21.21
C ALA A 664 6.09 -7.30 20.58
N LEU A 665 7.10 -7.48 21.43
CA LEU A 665 8.47 -7.69 21.01
C LEU A 665 8.80 -9.19 21.05
N ASP A 666 9.67 -9.60 20.15
CA ASP A 666 10.20 -10.96 20.17
C ASP A 666 10.91 -11.23 21.50
N ARG A 667 10.74 -12.46 22.01
CA ARG A 667 11.52 -12.95 23.13
C ARG A 667 12.91 -13.32 22.61
N ALA A 668 13.93 -13.17 23.45
CA ALA A 668 15.28 -13.56 23.09
C ALA A 668 16.01 -14.18 24.28
N ALA A 669 16.97 -15.05 24.01
CA ALA A 669 17.86 -15.63 25.02
C ALA A 669 18.72 -14.54 25.69
N ASP A 670 19.30 -14.81 26.86
CA ASP A 670 20.20 -13.87 27.52
C ASP A 670 21.47 -13.63 26.68
N ALA A 671 21.98 -12.40 26.66
CA ALA A 671 23.14 -12.03 25.83
C ALA A 671 24.41 -12.85 26.16
N ILE A 672 24.60 -13.22 27.44
CA ILE A 672 25.73 -14.07 27.87
C ILE A 672 25.54 -15.49 27.34
N GLU A 673 24.31 -16.01 27.34
CA GLU A 673 24.03 -17.35 26.80
C GLU A 673 24.21 -17.38 25.27
N ARG A 674 23.82 -16.31 24.56
CA ARG A 674 23.92 -16.22 23.09
C ARG A 674 25.32 -16.44 22.54
N VAL A 675 26.37 -16.02 23.24
CA VAL A 675 27.76 -16.11 22.75
C VAL A 675 28.42 -17.46 23.05
N THR A 676 27.75 -18.35 23.81
CA THR A 676 28.35 -19.62 24.26
C THR A 676 28.12 -20.78 23.29
N ASP A 677 27.11 -20.70 22.44
CA ASP A 677 26.80 -21.73 21.45
C ASP A 677 26.03 -21.17 20.23
N LEU A 678 25.62 -22.07 19.35
CA LEU A 678 24.90 -21.78 18.10
C LEU A 678 23.39 -22.05 18.21
N ARG A 679 22.81 -22.09 19.43
CA ARG A 679 21.36 -22.22 19.60
C ARG A 679 20.67 -20.93 19.16
N GLU A 680 19.40 -21.08 18.78
CA GLU A 680 18.58 -19.97 18.30
C GLU A 680 18.50 -18.84 19.34
N ALA A 681 18.88 -17.63 18.93
CA ALA A 681 18.99 -16.48 19.83
C ALA A 681 17.66 -15.73 20.02
N ASN A 682 16.90 -15.57 18.93
CA ASN A 682 15.58 -14.96 18.92
C ASN A 682 14.52 -16.07 18.97
N LEU A 683 13.63 -16.03 19.96
CA LEU A 683 12.58 -17.03 20.24
C LEU A 683 11.18 -16.60 19.74
N GLY A 684 11.09 -15.46 19.06
CA GLY A 684 9.87 -14.92 18.48
C GLY A 684 8.81 -14.53 19.51
N LEU A 685 7.61 -14.28 19.01
CA LEU A 685 6.43 -14.02 19.83
C LEU A 685 5.98 -15.30 20.57
N GLY A 686 5.25 -15.14 21.68
CA GLY A 686 4.68 -16.26 22.43
C GLY A 686 3.40 -16.81 21.82
N ASP A 687 2.61 -15.94 21.20
CA ASP A 687 1.29 -16.20 20.64
C ASP A 687 1.00 -15.21 19.49
N VAL A 688 -0.23 -15.24 18.99
CA VAL A 688 -0.71 -14.37 17.92
C VAL A 688 -1.57 -13.20 18.42
N GLU A 689 -1.57 -12.86 19.72
CA GLU A 689 -2.38 -11.75 20.24
C GLU A 689 -2.00 -10.40 19.60
N GLU A 690 -0.74 -10.26 19.18
CA GLU A 690 -0.25 -9.11 18.42
C GLU A 690 -1.08 -8.84 17.15
N ALA A 691 -1.72 -9.85 16.57
CA ALA A 691 -2.59 -9.71 15.42
C ALA A 691 -3.81 -8.81 15.69
N LEU A 692 -4.29 -8.75 16.94
CA LEU A 692 -5.43 -7.92 17.35
C LEU A 692 -5.14 -6.42 17.26
N ARG A 693 -3.86 -6.01 17.22
CA ARG A 693 -3.46 -4.60 17.01
C ARG A 693 -3.69 -4.15 15.57
N CYS A 694 -3.80 -5.07 14.61
CA CYS A 694 -3.85 -4.74 13.19
C CYS A 694 -5.06 -3.87 12.83
N PHE A 695 -4.79 -2.71 12.20
CA PHE A 695 -5.86 -1.86 11.67
C PHE A 695 -6.67 -2.52 10.56
N SER A 696 -6.10 -3.51 9.88
CA SER A 696 -6.69 -4.10 8.66
C SER A 696 -6.94 -3.05 7.57
N CYS A 697 -5.94 -2.19 7.34
CA CYS A 697 -6.00 -1.11 6.35
C CYS A 697 -6.47 -1.63 4.98
N GLY A 698 -7.40 -0.92 4.36
CA GLY A 698 -7.96 -1.24 3.04
C GLY A 698 -8.94 -2.40 3.01
N ARG A 699 -9.23 -3.08 4.13
CA ARG A 699 -10.12 -4.24 4.16
C ARG A 699 -11.23 -4.13 5.20
N CYS A 700 -12.45 -4.42 4.76
CA CYS A 700 -13.61 -4.43 5.64
C CYS A 700 -13.50 -5.56 6.67
N THR A 701 -13.63 -5.22 7.96
CA THR A 701 -13.58 -6.16 9.09
C THR A 701 -14.94 -6.44 9.70
N GLU A 702 -16.02 -5.97 9.07
CA GLU A 702 -17.38 -6.16 9.58
C GLU A 702 -17.60 -5.58 11.00
N CYS A 703 -16.90 -4.47 11.31
CA CYS A 703 -16.89 -3.79 12.62
C CYS A 703 -18.16 -3.00 13.01
N ASP A 704 -19.23 -3.10 12.22
CA ASP A 704 -20.51 -2.40 12.34
C ASP A 704 -20.49 -0.86 12.34
N THR A 705 -19.34 -0.19 12.20
CA THR A 705 -19.29 1.28 12.18
C THR A 705 -20.21 1.88 11.11
N CYS A 706 -20.16 1.39 9.87
CA CYS A 706 -21.04 1.86 8.79
C CYS A 706 -22.53 1.68 9.12
N LEU A 707 -22.91 0.59 9.79
CA LEU A 707 -24.27 0.31 10.22
C LEU A 707 -24.72 1.29 11.31
N VAL A 708 -23.88 1.50 12.33
CA VAL A 708 -24.16 2.39 13.47
C VAL A 708 -24.28 3.85 13.03
N TYR A 709 -23.43 4.29 12.11
CA TYR A 709 -23.40 5.68 11.65
C TYR A 709 -24.36 5.97 10.50
N CYS A 710 -25.05 4.97 9.95
CA CYS A 710 -26.04 5.18 8.90
C CYS A 710 -27.26 5.94 9.46
N PRO A 711 -27.51 7.19 9.04
CA PRO A 711 -28.61 7.99 9.60
C PRO A 711 -29.99 7.44 9.23
N GLU A 712 -30.08 6.66 8.15
CA GLU A 712 -31.33 6.06 7.68
C GLU A 712 -31.54 4.64 8.21
N GLY A 713 -30.51 4.01 8.81
CA GLY A 713 -30.58 2.61 9.24
C GLY A 713 -30.74 1.60 8.08
N ILE A 714 -30.27 1.96 6.88
CA ILE A 714 -30.49 1.19 5.63
C ILE A 714 -29.34 0.24 5.26
N ILE A 715 -28.31 0.18 6.11
CA ILE A 715 -27.19 -0.76 5.97
C ILE A 715 -27.50 -1.99 6.83
N SER A 716 -27.53 -3.15 6.19
CA SER A 716 -27.80 -4.42 6.85
C SER A 716 -26.61 -5.37 6.70
N ARG A 717 -26.44 -6.28 7.67
CA ARG A 717 -25.44 -7.34 7.56
C ARG A 717 -25.90 -8.31 6.47
N HIS A 718 -25.08 -8.49 5.46
CA HIS A 718 -25.37 -9.43 4.38
C HIS A 718 -25.01 -10.85 4.87
N MET A 719 -25.96 -11.77 4.77
CA MET A 719 -25.82 -13.15 5.20
C MET A 719 -25.96 -14.06 3.99
N GLU A 720 -24.99 -14.93 3.76
CA GLU A 720 -25.03 -15.94 2.70
C GLU A 720 -24.74 -17.31 3.32
N ASN A 721 -25.63 -18.28 3.12
CA ASN A 721 -25.54 -19.63 3.69
C ASN A 721 -25.33 -19.66 5.22
N GLY A 722 -25.91 -18.69 5.93
CA GLY A 722 -25.78 -18.56 7.40
C GLY A 722 -24.46 -17.96 7.87
N LEU A 723 -23.56 -17.58 6.97
CA LEU A 723 -22.31 -16.88 7.27
C LEU A 723 -22.42 -15.40 6.89
N ARG A 724 -21.78 -14.55 7.69
CA ARG A 724 -21.72 -13.12 7.42
C ARG A 724 -20.79 -12.87 6.22
N ARG A 725 -21.27 -12.11 5.24
CA ARG A 725 -20.58 -11.76 3.99
C ARG A 725 -20.67 -10.27 3.73
N GLY A 726 -20.11 -9.48 4.64
CA GLY A 726 -20.09 -8.03 4.55
C GLY A 726 -21.46 -7.39 4.84
N TYR A 727 -21.80 -6.35 4.09
CA TYR A 727 -23.02 -5.57 4.27
C TYR A 727 -23.70 -5.28 2.95
N ALA A 728 -25.03 -5.11 3.01
CA ALA A 728 -25.84 -4.62 1.92
C ALA A 728 -26.38 -3.23 2.25
N VAL A 729 -26.45 -2.37 1.25
CA VAL A 729 -27.03 -1.04 1.32
C VAL A 729 -28.38 -1.10 0.61
N ASP A 730 -29.49 -0.77 1.29
CA ASP A 730 -30.77 -0.65 0.61
C ASP A 730 -30.81 0.64 -0.23
N GLU A 731 -30.53 0.48 -1.51
CA GLU A 731 -30.48 1.57 -2.49
C GLU A 731 -31.83 2.26 -2.69
N SER A 732 -32.95 1.62 -2.32
CA SER A 732 -34.26 2.27 -2.38
C SER A 732 -34.39 3.39 -1.35
N TYR A 733 -33.56 3.41 -0.32
CA TYR A 733 -33.61 4.38 0.77
C TYR A 733 -32.27 5.10 1.02
N CYS A 734 -31.18 4.66 0.40
CA CYS A 734 -29.88 5.32 0.54
C CYS A 734 -29.86 6.72 -0.10
N LYS A 735 -29.75 7.77 0.71
CA LYS A 735 -29.70 9.17 0.24
C LYS A 735 -28.34 9.64 -0.29
N GLY A 736 -27.33 8.76 -0.32
CA GLY A 736 -26.00 9.12 -0.83
C GLY A 736 -25.20 10.10 0.03
N CYS A 737 -25.46 10.17 1.35
CA CYS A 737 -24.81 11.13 2.24
C CYS A 737 -23.32 10.86 2.55
N GLY A 738 -22.84 9.63 2.29
CA GLY A 738 -21.44 9.23 2.47
C GLY A 738 -20.92 9.17 3.91
N ILE A 739 -21.75 9.34 4.95
CA ILE A 739 -21.31 9.25 6.36
C ILE A 739 -20.68 7.89 6.67
N CYS A 740 -21.24 6.80 6.15
CA CYS A 740 -20.68 5.45 6.33
C CYS A 740 -19.29 5.29 5.70
N VAL A 741 -19.02 6.01 4.61
CA VAL A 741 -17.69 6.04 3.95
C VAL A 741 -16.72 6.85 4.79
N GLU A 742 -17.13 8.05 5.21
CA GLU A 742 -16.30 8.94 6.03
C GLU A 742 -15.90 8.30 7.38
N GLU A 743 -16.84 7.60 8.01
CA GLU A 743 -16.64 6.93 9.29
C GLU A 743 -16.03 5.52 9.14
N CYS A 744 -15.70 5.08 7.91
CA CYS A 744 -15.03 3.81 7.72
C CYS A 744 -13.62 3.88 8.33
N PRO A 745 -13.28 3.07 9.35
CA PRO A 745 -12.00 3.26 10.03
C PRO A 745 -10.77 2.86 9.22
N ARG A 746 -10.99 2.23 8.06
CA ARG A 746 -9.98 1.41 7.36
C ARG A 746 -9.85 1.77 5.88
N GLU A 747 -10.58 2.78 5.39
CA GLU A 747 -10.65 3.07 3.95
C GLU A 747 -11.11 1.84 3.13
N SER A 748 -12.18 1.17 3.57
CA SER A 748 -12.76 -0.01 2.88
C SER A 748 -14.13 0.27 2.25
N MET A 749 -14.44 1.55 2.05
CA MET A 749 -15.64 2.02 1.37
C MET A 749 -15.30 3.25 0.53
N GLU A 750 -16.05 3.47 -0.54
CA GLU A 750 -15.96 4.68 -1.37
C GLU A 750 -17.36 5.15 -1.81
N MET A 751 -17.45 6.37 -2.32
CA MET A 751 -18.68 6.88 -2.95
C MET A 751 -18.57 6.71 -4.47
N ILE A 752 -19.57 6.06 -5.06
CA ILE A 752 -19.70 5.86 -6.51
C ILE A 752 -20.87 6.69 -7.02
N GLU A 753 -20.67 7.46 -8.09
CA GLU A 753 -21.74 8.23 -8.75
C GLU A 753 -22.75 7.28 -9.44
N LEU A 754 -24.04 7.66 -9.46
CA LEU A 754 -25.15 6.83 -9.95
C LEU A 754 -25.49 7.05 -11.42
#